data_AF-A0A933JNU9-F1
#
_entry.id   AF-A0A933JNU9-F1
#
_cell.length_a   1.000
_cell.length_b   1.000
_cell.length_c   1.000
_cell.angle_alpha   90.00
_cell.angle_beta   90.00
_cell.angle_gamma   90.00
#
_symmetry.space_group_name_H-M   'P 1'
#
loop_
_entity.id
_entity.type
_entity.pdbx_description
1 polymer ?
#
loop_
_entity_poly.entity_id
_entity_poly.type
_entity_poly.pdbx_seq_one_letter_code
_entity_poly.pdbx_strand_id
1 'polypeptide(L)'
;MSPTRRILLVQCGTSNVVGAAMVPLQLATIAALTPDGYRVDIWDELVEGPLQLDSAVGYDLIGMTSFGGTLSRNLELALALRARGIRVVVGGPGVSAEPEACRGVFDTIFIGEAERTWPRFLADWERGEARAEYRQIEKLDLTDTPRPRFEPLGEKVRRYRVGAFQTTRGCPFDCEFCDVIYLFGRRQRHKPVDRVIDEVREQQRLGFTTLFVADDEFVADKTYTKELLRALIAVNDGSPEPLSYFTQCSLNAAKDAELLELLTDCNFTRVLIGLESPSTAALLETNKRHNLRPDLVSEVHRILSYGIGIKGTFILGFDADGPETFDEHLRFYRASFVPSVQIYPLQANNGTRLWRRMMQEGRLLDIRRAFDAELGPGHVPLMLGNIMPKRMSRRELLEGYRRVIDEVARWESLRERLCGWVSLVSREPRVSERQPSADELLGLARRLGAGDEHLSVVGDIIDHTQTVAPFMMKRVATFVAMHQDGRNSWEGIVRACEAALAVERKVDWKKLEVTIELRMPAAFVAGFEGLFGPAFDRVFRNLAARDELAEALVQVFVDFLTRLGAGFAAVDEHHPSLVEELCDRVCAERNGIPPEQFVPVEDGAVPSWRAIRLHEAVLKGVGDELVRVRGDSKLSRERADATA
;
A
#
# COMPACT_ATOMS: atom_id res chain seq x y z
N MET A 1 40.34 -2.77 19.13
CA MET A 1 39.13 -2.57 18.31
C MET A 1 37.97 -3.14 19.10
N SER A 2 36.93 -2.35 19.39
CA SER A 2 35.71 -2.92 19.97
C SER A 2 35.18 -4.02 19.06
N PRO A 3 34.61 -5.11 19.60
CA PRO A 3 34.02 -6.15 18.75
C PRO A 3 32.95 -5.52 17.84
N THR A 4 33.00 -5.84 16.55
CA THR A 4 32.01 -5.41 15.56
C THR A 4 30.62 -5.83 16.02
N ARG A 5 29.75 -4.87 16.33
CA ARG A 5 28.38 -5.16 16.73
C ARG A 5 27.61 -5.83 15.59
N ARG A 6 26.78 -6.80 15.92
CA ARG A 6 25.99 -7.59 14.97
C ARG A 6 24.53 -7.16 14.99
N ILE A 7 23.98 -6.85 13.82
CA ILE A 7 22.60 -6.45 13.62
C ILE A 7 21.89 -7.50 12.77
N LEU A 8 20.76 -8.00 13.26
CA LEU A 8 19.86 -8.84 12.46
C LEU A 8 18.66 -8.00 12.02
N LEU A 9 18.45 -7.87 10.71
CA LEU A 9 17.28 -7.23 10.14
C LEU A 9 16.24 -8.28 9.77
N VAL A 10 15.02 -8.16 10.28
CA VAL A 10 13.98 -9.20 10.16
C VAL A 10 12.76 -8.68 9.41
N GLN A 11 12.38 -9.41 8.36
CA GLN A 11 11.06 -9.30 7.73
C GLN A 11 10.16 -10.38 8.31
N CYS A 12 9.16 -9.95 9.09
CA CYS A 12 8.16 -10.85 9.66
C CYS A 12 7.20 -11.33 8.57
N GLY A 13 6.89 -12.61 8.59
CA GLY A 13 5.92 -13.24 7.70
C GLY A 13 4.54 -13.26 8.35
N THR A 14 3.50 -13.33 7.53
CA THR A 14 2.20 -13.83 8.00
C THR A 14 2.07 -15.28 7.59
N SER A 15 1.36 -16.09 8.37
CA SER A 15 1.13 -17.51 8.12
C SER A 15 0.41 -17.83 6.80
N ASN A 16 -0.02 -16.82 6.01
CA ASN A 16 -0.98 -16.97 4.92
C ASN A 16 -0.63 -16.25 3.60
N VAL A 17 0.60 -15.78 3.38
CA VAL A 17 0.97 -15.18 2.08
C VAL A 17 2.11 -15.96 1.44
N VAL A 18 1.74 -16.99 0.67
CA VAL A 18 2.61 -17.54 -0.37
C VAL A 18 2.41 -16.66 -1.60
N GLY A 19 3.37 -15.80 -1.89
CA GLY A 19 3.39 -14.99 -3.10
C GLY A 19 4.83 -14.63 -3.42
N ALA A 20 5.32 -15.12 -4.57
CA ALA A 20 6.66 -14.94 -5.14
C ALA A 20 7.67 -14.18 -4.27
N ALA A 21 8.65 -14.90 -3.70
CA ALA A 21 9.73 -14.33 -2.89
C ALA A 21 10.40 -13.16 -3.62
N MET A 22 10.01 -11.95 -3.25
CA MET A 22 10.60 -10.68 -3.70
C MET A 22 11.67 -10.28 -2.71
N VAL A 23 12.81 -9.84 -3.22
CA VAL A 23 13.93 -9.43 -2.36
C VAL A 23 13.49 -8.28 -1.43
N PRO A 24 13.84 -8.30 -0.12
CA PRO A 24 13.37 -7.30 0.85
C PRO A 24 14.12 -5.97 0.67
N LEU A 25 13.72 -5.21 -0.35
CA LEU A 25 14.33 -3.94 -0.77
C LEU A 25 14.47 -2.96 0.41
N GLN A 26 13.45 -2.83 1.24
CA GLN A 26 13.45 -1.96 2.41
C GLN A 26 14.54 -2.33 3.42
N LEU A 27 14.77 -3.63 3.67
CA LEU A 27 15.83 -4.07 4.59
C LEU A 27 17.21 -3.93 3.96
N ALA A 28 17.33 -4.15 2.64
CA ALA A 28 18.55 -3.87 1.89
C ALA A 28 18.91 -2.37 1.93
N THR A 29 17.93 -1.47 1.93
CA THR A 29 18.14 -0.03 2.12
C THR A 29 18.61 0.28 3.55
N ILE A 30 18.01 -0.33 4.59
CA ILE A 30 18.50 -0.17 5.98
C ILE A 30 19.93 -0.70 6.12
N ALA A 31 20.27 -1.83 5.48
CA ALA A 31 21.64 -2.33 5.44
C ALA A 31 22.59 -1.33 4.75
N ALA A 32 22.16 -0.66 3.69
CA ALA A 32 22.92 0.41 3.02
C ALA A 32 23.14 1.65 3.89
N LEU A 33 22.17 1.99 4.74
CA LEU A 33 22.26 3.07 5.71
C LEU A 33 23.12 2.71 6.94
N THR A 34 23.48 1.44 7.09
CA THR A 34 24.26 0.96 8.24
C THR A 34 25.76 1.10 7.95
N PRO A 35 26.53 1.84 8.77
CA PRO A 35 27.96 2.02 8.57
C PRO A 35 28.77 0.72 8.60
N ASP A 36 29.95 0.70 7.98
CA ASP A 36 30.84 -0.48 7.89
C ASP A 36 31.32 -1.03 9.25
N GLY A 37 31.16 -0.25 10.33
CA GLY A 37 31.48 -0.68 11.69
C GLY A 37 30.54 -1.76 12.27
N TYR A 38 29.47 -2.12 11.54
CA TYR A 38 28.50 -3.14 11.93
C TYR A 38 28.50 -4.31 10.96
N ARG A 39 28.27 -5.51 11.50
CA ARG A 39 27.94 -6.67 10.67
C ARG A 39 26.43 -6.81 10.60
N VAL A 40 25.87 -6.79 9.39
CA VAL A 40 24.43 -6.88 9.14
C VAL A 40 24.11 -8.21 8.49
N ASP A 41 23.12 -8.91 9.02
CA ASP A 41 22.52 -10.11 8.42
C ASP A 41 21.00 -9.82 8.22
N ILE A 42 20.38 -10.35 7.17
CA ILE A 42 18.91 -10.24 6.95
C ILE A 42 18.26 -11.60 7.17
N TRP A 43 17.15 -11.65 7.91
CA TRP A 43 16.25 -12.81 8.03
C TRP A 43 14.89 -12.50 7.44
N ASP A 44 14.44 -13.29 6.48
CA ASP A 44 13.11 -13.11 5.87
C ASP A 44 12.24 -14.34 6.14
N GLU A 45 11.24 -14.19 7.02
CA GLU A 45 10.38 -15.31 7.40
C GLU A 45 9.56 -15.85 6.21
N LEU A 46 9.38 -15.08 5.14
CA LEU A 46 8.71 -15.54 3.91
C LEU A 46 9.56 -16.52 3.10
N VAL A 47 10.88 -16.55 3.32
CA VAL A 47 11.84 -17.40 2.59
C VAL A 47 12.50 -18.44 3.51
N GLU A 48 12.76 -18.07 4.75
CA GLU A 48 13.48 -18.90 5.73
C GLU A 48 12.55 -19.59 6.73
N GLY A 49 11.27 -19.19 6.75
CA GLY A 49 10.33 -19.60 7.77
C GLY A 49 10.46 -18.79 9.07
N PRO A 50 9.60 -19.06 10.06
CA PRO A 50 9.57 -18.31 11.31
C PRO A 50 10.93 -18.24 11.99
N LEU A 51 11.33 -17.05 12.45
CA LEU A 51 12.58 -16.82 13.15
C LEU A 51 12.62 -17.67 14.41
N GLN A 52 13.65 -18.52 14.52
CA GLN A 52 13.89 -19.33 15.71
C GLN A 52 14.63 -18.47 16.74
N LEU A 53 14.11 -18.38 17.97
CA LEU A 53 14.63 -17.43 18.97
C LEU A 53 16.09 -17.69 19.36
N ASP A 54 16.55 -18.94 19.26
CA ASP A 54 17.95 -19.30 19.52
C ASP A 54 18.89 -18.82 18.41
N SER A 55 18.40 -18.67 17.18
CA SER A 55 19.19 -18.12 16.06
C SER A 55 19.44 -16.61 16.19
N ALA A 56 18.63 -15.93 17.01
CA ALA A 56 18.79 -14.53 17.36
C ALA A 56 19.84 -14.30 18.47
N VAL A 57 20.29 -15.36 19.16
CA VAL A 57 21.32 -15.25 20.20
C VAL A 57 22.66 -14.89 19.57
N GLY A 58 23.31 -13.86 20.10
CA GLY A 58 24.60 -13.36 19.60
C GLY A 58 24.49 -12.20 18.59
N TYR A 59 23.29 -11.66 18.37
CA TYR A 59 23.11 -10.33 17.80
C TYR A 59 22.93 -9.29 18.92
N ASP A 60 23.51 -8.12 18.72
CA ASP A 60 23.44 -6.99 19.67
C ASP A 60 22.15 -6.18 19.49
N LEU A 61 21.55 -6.26 18.30
CA LEU A 61 20.35 -5.55 17.90
C LEU A 61 19.54 -6.38 16.89
N ILE A 62 18.23 -6.41 17.07
CA ILE A 62 17.28 -6.93 16.08
C ILE A 62 16.41 -5.78 15.58
N GLY A 63 16.53 -5.44 14.30
CA GLY A 63 15.70 -4.46 13.62
C GLY A 63 14.61 -5.14 12.80
N MET A 64 13.35 -4.79 13.03
CA MET A 64 12.22 -5.39 12.33
C MET A 64 11.52 -4.39 11.42
N THR A 65 11.01 -4.85 10.29
CA THR A 65 10.02 -4.10 9.50
C THR A 65 8.62 -4.64 9.76
N SER A 66 7.63 -3.76 9.90
CA SER A 66 6.23 -4.11 10.04
C SER A 66 5.38 -3.50 8.94
N PHE A 67 4.55 -4.33 8.33
CA PHE A 67 3.38 -3.93 7.56
C PHE A 67 2.12 -4.09 8.44
N GLY A 68 0.98 -3.51 8.05
CA GLY A 68 -0.26 -3.61 8.86
C GLY A 68 -0.63 -5.07 9.19
N GLY A 69 -0.51 -5.97 8.22
CA GLY A 69 -0.79 -7.40 8.42
C GLY A 69 0.23 -8.17 9.28
N THR A 70 1.45 -7.64 9.49
CA THR A 70 2.51 -8.35 10.23
C THR A 70 2.65 -7.88 11.67
N LEU A 71 2.01 -6.76 12.06
CA LEU A 71 2.24 -6.11 13.36
C LEU A 71 2.05 -7.05 14.55
N SER A 72 1.04 -7.93 14.52
CA SER A 72 0.85 -8.93 15.58
C SER A 72 2.06 -9.86 15.73
N ARG A 73 2.66 -10.30 14.62
CA ARG A 73 3.87 -11.14 14.62
C ARG A 73 5.09 -10.36 15.11
N ASN A 74 5.23 -9.10 14.71
CA ASN A 74 6.28 -8.21 15.21
C ASN A 74 6.21 -8.05 16.74
N LEU A 75 5.01 -7.83 17.30
CA LEU A 75 4.79 -7.68 18.75
C LEU A 75 5.14 -8.97 19.51
N GLU A 76 4.69 -10.13 19.02
CA GLU A 76 4.99 -11.44 19.60
C GLU A 76 6.51 -11.68 19.68
N LEU A 77 7.22 -11.48 18.56
CA LEU A 77 8.67 -11.65 18.50
C LEU A 77 9.40 -10.68 19.43
N ALA A 78 8.97 -9.42 19.48
CA ALA A 78 9.59 -8.41 20.33
C ALA A 78 9.55 -8.80 21.81
N LEU A 79 8.39 -9.23 22.31
CA LEU A 79 8.25 -9.68 23.70
C LEU A 79 9.16 -10.88 23.99
N ALA A 80 9.20 -11.86 23.10
CA ALA A 80 9.98 -13.08 23.27
C ALA A 80 11.51 -12.85 23.20
N LEU A 81 11.96 -11.90 22.37
CA LEU A 81 13.37 -11.55 22.22
C LEU A 81 13.85 -10.64 23.36
N ARG A 82 13.03 -9.67 23.79
CA ARG A 82 13.35 -8.81 24.94
C ARG A 82 13.41 -9.59 26.26
N ALA A 83 12.58 -10.63 26.41
CA ALA A 83 12.68 -11.55 27.55
C ALA A 83 14.04 -12.28 27.63
N ARG A 84 14.79 -12.34 26.52
CA ARG A 84 16.18 -12.86 26.45
C ARG A 84 17.25 -11.77 26.59
N GLY A 85 16.86 -10.52 26.88
CA GLY A 85 17.77 -9.39 27.00
C GLY A 85 18.28 -8.84 25.66
N ILE A 86 17.69 -9.24 24.53
CA ILE A 86 18.07 -8.73 23.20
C ILE A 86 17.34 -7.43 22.93
N ARG A 87 18.07 -6.41 22.46
CA ARG A 87 17.48 -5.12 22.06
C ARG A 87 16.72 -5.28 20.75
N VAL A 88 15.46 -4.85 20.73
CA VAL A 88 14.58 -4.95 19.56
C VAL A 88 14.06 -3.58 19.17
N VAL A 89 14.19 -3.26 17.88
CA VAL A 89 13.68 -2.03 17.28
C VAL A 89 12.80 -2.34 16.08
N VAL A 90 11.85 -1.47 15.76
CA VAL A 90 10.90 -1.70 14.66
C VAL A 90 10.59 -0.44 13.88
N GLY A 91 10.41 -0.58 12.58
CA GLY A 91 9.93 0.48 11.69
C GLY A 91 9.00 -0.06 10.61
N GLY A 92 8.75 0.76 9.59
CA GLY A 92 7.91 0.41 8.45
C GLY A 92 6.49 0.99 8.53
N PRO A 93 5.70 0.78 7.46
CA PRO A 93 4.40 1.43 7.31
C PRO A 93 3.39 1.03 8.39
N GLY A 94 3.43 -0.22 8.89
CA GLY A 94 2.56 -0.66 9.98
C GLY A 94 2.83 0.08 11.30
N VAL A 95 4.10 0.32 11.62
CA VAL A 95 4.48 1.11 12.81
C VAL A 95 4.10 2.58 12.64
N SER A 96 4.30 3.12 11.43
CA SER A 96 3.95 4.51 11.15
C SER A 96 2.46 4.75 11.28
N ALA A 97 1.63 3.80 10.85
CA ALA A 97 0.17 3.87 10.95
C ALA A 97 -0.36 3.64 12.38
N GLU A 98 0.32 2.82 13.19
CA GLU A 98 -0.12 2.43 14.56
C GLU A 98 1.01 2.52 15.60
N PRO A 99 1.62 3.70 15.81
CA PRO A 99 2.77 3.82 16.69
C PRO A 99 2.41 3.54 18.16
N GLU A 100 1.19 3.86 18.59
CA GLU A 100 0.69 3.62 19.93
C GLU A 100 0.73 2.13 20.31
N ALA A 101 0.41 1.23 19.37
CA ALA A 101 0.46 -0.21 19.59
C ALA A 101 1.90 -0.74 19.79
N CYS A 102 2.90 0.03 19.37
CA CYS A 102 4.31 -0.35 19.44
C CYS A 102 5.04 0.25 20.66
N ARG A 103 4.57 1.38 21.21
CA ARG A 103 5.23 2.06 22.34
C ARG A 103 5.28 1.17 23.58
N GLY A 104 6.46 1.06 24.19
CA GLY A 104 6.70 0.24 25.38
C GLY A 104 6.93 -1.26 25.11
N VAL A 105 6.55 -1.75 23.92
CA VAL A 105 6.81 -3.14 23.51
C VAL A 105 8.20 -3.29 22.89
N PHE A 106 8.62 -2.32 22.08
CA PHE A 106 9.96 -2.25 21.49
C PHE A 106 10.86 -1.29 22.27
N ASP A 107 12.18 -1.48 22.17
CA ASP A 107 13.15 -0.56 22.79
C ASP A 107 13.24 0.77 22.03
N THR A 108 13.09 0.73 20.70
CA THR A 108 12.98 1.92 19.84
C THR A 108 12.01 1.66 18.69
N ILE A 109 11.19 2.65 18.34
CA ILE A 109 10.34 2.64 17.15
C ILE A 109 10.75 3.74 16.15
N PHE A 110 10.60 3.44 14.86
CA PHE A 110 10.84 4.37 13.75
C PHE A 110 9.53 4.72 13.05
N ILE A 111 9.23 6.02 12.94
CA ILE A 111 8.01 6.54 12.32
C ILE A 111 8.40 7.38 11.09
N GLY A 112 7.80 7.05 9.95
CA GLY A 112 8.11 7.67 8.67
C GLY A 112 9.33 7.03 7.98
N GLU A 113 10.10 7.84 7.27
CA GLU A 113 11.29 7.41 6.52
C GLU A 113 12.49 7.16 7.47
N ALA A 114 13.51 6.42 7.01
CA ALA A 114 14.58 5.91 7.89
C ALA A 114 15.97 6.47 7.58
N GLU A 115 16.14 7.17 6.45
CA GLU A 115 17.43 7.56 5.89
C GLU A 115 18.24 8.48 6.82
N ARG A 116 17.57 9.36 7.59
CA ARG A 116 18.22 10.22 8.58
C ARG A 116 18.14 9.64 9.98
N THR A 117 17.06 8.92 10.30
CA THR A 117 16.79 8.44 11.66
C THR A 117 17.57 7.18 12.01
N TRP A 118 17.78 6.27 11.07
CA TRP A 118 18.54 5.04 11.31
C TRP A 118 20.02 5.31 11.63
N PRO A 119 20.77 6.09 10.84
CA PRO A 119 22.15 6.44 11.21
C PRO A 119 22.23 7.21 12.53
N ARG A 120 21.28 8.11 12.80
CA ARG A 120 21.20 8.84 14.07
C ARG A 120 20.98 7.90 15.25
N PHE A 121 20.06 6.95 15.12
CA PHE A 121 19.81 5.94 16.15
C PHE A 121 21.07 5.12 16.44
N LEU A 122 21.79 4.65 15.41
CA LEU A 122 23.02 3.89 15.63
C LEU A 122 24.07 4.72 16.39
N ALA A 123 24.24 5.99 16.02
CA ALA A 123 25.16 6.90 16.72
C ALA A 123 24.76 7.13 18.19
N ASP A 124 23.46 7.35 18.46
CA ASP A 124 22.95 7.51 19.82
C ASP A 124 23.09 6.20 20.61
N TRP A 125 22.88 5.05 19.97
CA TRP A 125 23.03 3.73 20.56
C TRP A 125 24.49 3.40 20.94
N GLU A 126 25.48 3.83 20.16
CA GLU A 126 26.88 3.73 20.55
C GLU A 126 27.20 4.55 21.80
N ARG A 127 26.56 5.73 21.97
CA ARG A 127 26.75 6.60 23.13
C ARG A 127 25.92 6.19 24.36
N GLY A 128 25.05 5.20 24.23
CA GLY A 128 24.10 4.82 25.29
C GLY A 128 22.93 5.80 25.46
N GLU A 129 22.66 6.61 24.44
CA GLU A 129 21.67 7.71 24.41
C GLU A 129 20.49 7.39 23.47
N ALA A 130 20.36 6.14 23.02
CA ALA A 130 19.28 5.74 22.12
C ALA A 130 17.90 6.09 22.69
N ARG A 131 17.09 6.77 21.89
CA ARG A 131 15.73 7.19 22.27
C ARG A 131 14.74 6.04 22.03
N ALA A 132 13.59 6.12 22.71
CA ALA A 132 12.49 5.18 22.48
C ALA A 132 11.80 5.39 21.12
N GLU A 133 11.99 6.55 20.48
CA GLU A 133 11.29 6.92 19.26
C GLU A 133 12.15 7.82 18.37
N TYR A 134 12.16 7.54 17.06
CA TYR A 134 12.78 8.37 16.02
C TYR A 134 11.76 8.64 14.92
N ARG A 135 11.63 9.91 14.53
CA ARG A 135 10.65 10.37 13.53
C ARG A 135 11.36 11.04 12.36
N GLN A 136 10.92 10.71 11.15
CA GLN A 136 11.26 11.44 9.93
C GLN A 136 9.98 11.63 9.12
N ILE A 137 9.26 12.70 9.45
CA ILE A 137 8.01 13.06 8.76
C ILE A 137 8.30 13.84 7.47
N GLU A 138 9.35 14.67 7.51
CA GLU A 138 9.90 15.36 6.35
C GLU A 138 10.28 14.36 5.26
N LYS A 139 9.90 14.70 4.03
CA LYS A 139 10.16 13.88 2.85
C LYS A 139 11.57 14.20 2.32
N LEU A 140 12.49 13.24 2.34
CA LEU A 140 13.84 13.44 1.79
C LEU A 140 13.82 13.57 0.26
N ASP A 141 14.84 14.21 -0.31
CA ASP A 141 15.15 14.06 -1.73
C ASP A 141 15.69 12.65 -1.96
N LEU A 142 15.17 11.91 -2.95
CA LEU A 142 15.61 10.54 -3.21
C LEU A 142 17.05 10.46 -3.74
N THR A 143 17.69 11.59 -4.07
CA THR A 143 19.15 11.66 -4.27
C THR A 143 19.94 11.26 -3.02
N ASP A 144 19.35 11.43 -1.83
CA ASP A 144 19.97 11.11 -0.55
C ASP A 144 19.76 9.65 -0.13
N THR A 145 18.94 8.88 -0.88
CA THR A 145 18.74 7.45 -0.62
C THR A 145 19.96 6.67 -1.13
N PRO A 146 20.62 5.85 -0.29
CA PRO A 146 21.75 5.05 -0.75
C PRO A 146 21.29 3.90 -1.65
N ARG A 147 22.23 3.39 -2.46
CA ARG A 147 22.04 2.16 -3.22
C ARG A 147 21.82 0.99 -2.25
N PRO A 148 20.72 0.22 -2.36
CA PRO A 148 20.44 -0.90 -1.45
C PRO A 148 21.56 -1.96 -1.44
N ARG A 149 21.86 -2.52 -0.26
CA ARG A 149 22.86 -3.58 -0.06
C ARG A 149 22.19 -4.95 0.12
N PHE A 150 22.38 -5.83 -0.86
CA PHE A 150 21.85 -7.21 -0.82
C PHE A 150 22.85 -8.25 -0.30
N GLU A 151 24.12 -7.88 -0.13
CA GLU A 151 25.17 -8.72 0.46
C GLU A 151 24.79 -9.37 1.82
N PRO A 152 24.05 -8.70 2.73
CA PRO A 152 23.55 -9.32 3.97
C PRO A 152 22.61 -10.52 3.81
N LEU A 153 22.06 -10.76 2.61
CA LEU A 153 21.31 -11.98 2.30
C LEU A 153 22.24 -13.16 2.01
N GLY A 154 23.51 -12.92 1.65
CA GLY A 154 24.46 -13.95 1.23
C GLY A 154 23.90 -14.82 0.10
N GLU A 155 24.08 -16.13 0.22
CA GLU A 155 23.56 -17.11 -0.76
C GLU A 155 22.03 -17.14 -0.83
N LYS A 156 21.34 -16.64 0.20
CA LYS A 156 19.87 -16.64 0.28
C LYS A 156 19.24 -15.77 -0.79
N VAL A 157 19.97 -14.80 -1.35
CA VAL A 157 19.51 -13.98 -2.48
C VAL A 157 19.01 -14.84 -3.65
N ARG A 158 19.58 -16.04 -3.84
CA ARG A 158 19.18 -16.99 -4.91
C ARG A 158 17.84 -17.70 -4.66
N ARG A 159 17.27 -17.58 -3.46
CA ARG A 159 15.94 -18.13 -3.13
C ARG A 159 14.80 -17.19 -3.54
N TYR A 160 15.13 -15.94 -3.88
CA TYR A 160 14.17 -14.96 -4.35
C TYR A 160 13.95 -15.13 -5.85
N ARG A 161 12.69 -15.05 -6.29
CA ARG A 161 12.31 -15.16 -7.71
C ARG A 161 12.28 -13.79 -8.39
N VAL A 162 12.10 -12.72 -7.61
CA VAL A 162 11.88 -11.37 -8.11
C VAL A 162 12.83 -10.41 -7.41
N GLY A 163 13.65 -9.72 -8.20
CA GLY A 163 14.43 -8.58 -7.72
C GLY A 163 13.54 -7.35 -7.62
N ALA A 164 13.99 -6.30 -6.93
CA ALA A 164 13.19 -5.09 -6.77
C ALA A 164 14.07 -3.84 -6.73
N PHE A 165 13.53 -2.74 -7.23
CA PHE A 165 14.10 -1.40 -7.12
C PHE A 165 12.97 -0.37 -7.01
N GLN A 166 13.27 0.80 -6.47
CA GLN A 166 12.31 1.90 -6.32
C GLN A 166 12.85 3.11 -7.07
N THR A 167 11.99 3.78 -7.83
CA THR A 167 12.35 4.95 -8.63
C THR A 167 11.72 6.21 -8.08
N THR A 168 10.56 6.08 -7.43
CA THR A 168 9.84 7.21 -6.85
C THR A 168 9.21 6.91 -5.50
N ARG A 169 8.86 7.98 -4.78
CA ARG A 169 8.01 7.94 -3.58
C ARG A 169 6.99 9.08 -3.63
N GLY A 170 5.74 8.77 -3.26
CA GLY A 170 4.62 9.71 -3.26
C GLY A 170 3.64 9.47 -4.40
N CYS A 171 2.40 9.94 -4.24
CA CYS A 171 1.33 9.74 -5.22
C CYS A 171 0.45 10.99 -5.33
N PRO A 172 0.21 11.54 -6.55
CA PRO A 172 -0.55 12.78 -6.73
C PRO A 172 -2.06 12.59 -6.61
N PHE A 173 -2.55 11.35 -6.52
CA PHE A 173 -3.98 11.08 -6.35
C PHE A 173 -4.42 11.33 -4.91
N ASP A 174 -5.70 11.09 -4.64
CA ASP A 174 -6.32 11.41 -3.35
C ASP A 174 -7.45 10.42 -3.05
N CYS A 175 -7.22 9.13 -3.28
CA CYS A 175 -8.21 8.09 -3.00
C CYS A 175 -8.46 8.00 -1.49
N GLU A 176 -9.72 8.00 -1.07
CA GLU A 176 -10.13 8.11 0.35
C GLU A 176 -9.58 6.98 1.26
N PHE A 177 -9.45 5.78 0.71
CA PHE A 177 -9.03 4.55 1.38
C PHE A 177 -7.50 4.31 1.37
N CYS A 178 -6.73 5.14 0.67
CA CYS A 178 -5.31 4.90 0.42
C CYS A 178 -4.42 5.54 1.50
N ASP A 179 -3.39 4.83 1.94
CA ASP A 179 -2.40 5.25 2.94
C ASP A 179 -1.09 5.79 2.33
N VAL A 180 -0.90 5.70 1.02
CA VAL A 180 0.33 6.15 0.33
C VAL A 180 0.61 7.62 0.57
N ILE A 181 -0.38 8.49 0.44
CA ILE A 181 -0.21 9.94 0.66
C ILE A 181 0.17 10.20 2.11
N TYR A 182 -0.44 9.45 3.03
CA TYR A 182 -0.11 9.52 4.44
C TYR A 182 1.36 9.15 4.70
N LEU A 183 1.87 8.11 4.05
CA LEU A 183 3.26 7.64 4.25
C LEU A 183 4.29 8.48 3.49
N PHE A 184 4.06 8.75 2.22
CA PHE A 184 5.07 9.25 1.29
C PHE A 184 4.79 10.64 0.71
N GLY A 185 3.63 11.22 1.01
CA GLY A 185 3.21 12.54 0.52
C GLY A 185 2.59 12.52 -0.88
N ARG A 186 2.09 13.69 -1.30
CA ARG A 186 1.42 13.87 -2.61
C ARG A 186 2.39 14.08 -3.77
N ARG A 187 3.49 14.77 -3.50
CA ARG A 187 4.51 15.07 -4.50
C ARG A 187 5.32 13.83 -4.77
N GLN A 188 5.31 13.38 -6.03
CA GLN A 188 6.24 12.35 -6.47
C GLN A 188 7.66 12.91 -6.43
N ARG A 189 8.53 12.21 -5.70
CA ARG A 189 9.97 12.47 -5.63
C ARG A 189 10.68 11.38 -6.43
N HIS A 190 11.74 11.73 -7.15
CA HIS A 190 12.36 10.84 -8.13
C HIS A 190 13.83 10.58 -7.78
N LYS A 191 14.26 9.33 -7.91
CA LYS A 191 15.69 9.03 -7.99
C LYS A 191 16.24 9.44 -9.35
N PRO A 192 17.48 9.93 -9.45
CA PRO A 192 18.15 10.11 -10.72
C PRO A 192 18.17 8.82 -11.56
N VAL A 193 17.95 8.94 -12.88
CA VAL A 193 17.85 7.77 -13.79
C VAL A 193 19.12 6.93 -13.78
N ASP A 194 20.30 7.54 -13.75
CA ASP A 194 21.60 6.84 -13.69
C ASP A 194 21.72 5.95 -12.44
N ARG A 195 21.27 6.44 -11.28
CA ARG A 195 21.22 5.66 -10.03
C ARG A 195 20.27 4.46 -10.14
N VAL A 196 19.12 4.65 -10.76
CA VAL A 196 18.16 3.56 -11.01
C VAL A 196 18.80 2.50 -11.92
N ILE A 197 19.49 2.90 -12.98
CA ILE A 197 20.18 1.96 -13.88
C ILE A 197 21.28 1.18 -13.15
N ASP A 198 22.02 1.82 -12.23
CA ASP A 198 23.03 1.12 -11.41
C ASP A 198 22.42 0.11 -10.44
N GLU A 199 21.25 0.40 -9.87
CA GLU A 199 20.47 -0.57 -9.07
C GLU A 199 19.98 -1.73 -9.93
N VAL A 200 19.44 -1.47 -11.12
CA VAL A 200 18.96 -2.51 -12.06
C VAL A 200 20.09 -3.43 -12.50
N ARG A 201 21.26 -2.87 -12.83
CA ARG A 201 22.45 -3.67 -13.18
C ARG A 201 22.95 -4.51 -12.01
N GLU A 202 22.75 -4.07 -10.76
CA GLU A 202 23.04 -4.91 -9.59
C GLU A 202 22.13 -6.13 -9.55
N GLN A 203 20.82 -5.91 -9.71
CA GLN A 203 19.86 -7.00 -9.68
C GLN A 203 20.17 -8.03 -10.77
N GLN A 204 20.55 -7.56 -11.96
CA GLN A 204 20.99 -8.43 -13.06
C GLN A 204 22.25 -9.24 -12.68
N ARG A 205 23.26 -8.62 -12.04
CA ARG A 205 24.46 -9.33 -11.55
C ARG A 205 24.15 -10.36 -10.46
N LEU A 206 23.12 -10.12 -9.65
CA LEU A 206 22.62 -11.06 -8.64
C LEU A 206 21.84 -12.23 -9.27
N GLY A 207 21.60 -12.21 -10.58
CA GLY A 207 20.95 -13.28 -11.35
C GLY A 207 19.43 -13.12 -11.48
N PHE A 208 18.87 -11.96 -11.15
CA PHE A 208 17.44 -11.73 -11.34
C PHE A 208 17.12 -11.48 -12.81
N THR A 209 16.07 -12.15 -13.31
CA THR A 209 15.53 -11.97 -14.67
C THR A 209 14.20 -11.20 -14.69
N THR A 210 13.60 -10.99 -13.53
CA THR A 210 12.34 -10.27 -13.35
C THR A 210 12.47 -9.29 -12.20
N LEU A 211 12.22 -8.01 -12.48
CA LEU A 211 12.34 -6.93 -11.50
C LEU A 211 10.99 -6.26 -11.25
N PHE A 212 10.65 -6.06 -9.99
CA PHE A 212 9.54 -5.21 -9.56
C PHE A 212 10.01 -3.77 -9.38
N VAL A 213 9.29 -2.83 -9.99
CA VAL A 213 9.45 -1.40 -9.71
C VAL A 213 8.50 -1.03 -8.58
N ALA A 214 9.06 -0.86 -7.38
CA ALA A 214 8.38 -0.67 -6.10
C ALA A 214 7.92 0.79 -5.89
N ASP A 215 7.25 1.32 -6.91
CA ASP A 215 6.61 2.62 -6.89
C ASP A 215 5.10 2.46 -6.63
N ASP A 216 4.49 3.45 -5.98
CA ASP A 216 3.04 3.48 -5.73
C ASP A 216 2.26 3.96 -6.96
N GLU A 217 2.87 4.80 -7.80
CA GLU A 217 2.31 5.31 -9.06
C GLU A 217 3.43 5.58 -10.07
N PHE A 218 3.79 4.58 -10.87
CA PHE A 218 4.95 4.66 -11.77
C PHE A 218 4.82 5.70 -12.90
N VAL A 219 3.59 6.03 -13.32
CA VAL A 219 3.34 6.87 -14.52
C VAL A 219 2.81 8.27 -14.18
N ALA A 220 2.94 8.70 -12.92
CA ALA A 220 2.54 10.04 -12.49
C ALA A 220 3.31 11.13 -13.24
N ASP A 221 4.65 11.11 -13.20
CA ASP A 221 5.50 11.95 -14.04
C ASP A 221 5.93 11.23 -15.32
N LYS A 222 5.14 11.42 -16.37
CA LYS A 222 5.38 10.78 -17.68
C LYS A 222 6.71 11.18 -18.31
N THR A 223 7.24 12.37 -18.02
CA THR A 223 8.51 12.82 -18.61
C THR A 223 9.64 11.99 -18.03
N TYR A 224 9.69 11.90 -16.70
CA TYR A 224 10.64 11.05 -15.98
C TYR A 224 10.47 9.58 -16.38
N THR A 225 9.23 9.07 -16.40
CA THR A 225 8.98 7.66 -16.75
C THR A 225 9.48 7.33 -18.16
N LYS A 226 9.24 8.20 -19.15
CA LYS A 226 9.70 7.98 -20.54
C LYS A 226 11.23 8.03 -20.65
N GLU A 227 11.89 8.92 -19.91
CA GLU A 227 13.36 8.95 -19.83
C GLU A 227 13.91 7.65 -19.25
N LEU A 228 13.37 7.22 -18.11
CA LEU A 228 13.76 5.97 -17.45
C LEU A 228 13.53 4.75 -18.36
N LEU A 229 12.37 4.64 -19.02
CA LEU A 229 12.07 3.52 -19.91
C LEU A 229 13.07 3.44 -21.07
N ARG A 230 13.48 4.57 -21.66
CA ARG A 230 14.52 4.57 -22.71
C ARG A 230 15.87 4.08 -22.17
N ALA A 231 16.22 4.46 -20.94
CA ALA A 231 17.44 3.98 -20.30
C ALA A 231 17.39 2.48 -19.97
N LEU A 232 16.24 1.95 -19.55
CA LEU A 232 16.03 0.52 -19.31
C LEU A 232 16.02 -0.29 -20.61
N ILE A 233 15.44 0.23 -21.69
CA ILE A 233 15.55 -0.37 -23.04
C ILE A 233 17.02 -0.53 -23.42
N ALA A 234 17.85 0.48 -23.18
CA ALA A 234 19.28 0.41 -23.45
C ALA A 234 20.02 -0.63 -22.58
N VAL A 235 19.50 -1.01 -21.40
CA VAL A 235 20.04 -2.13 -20.60
C VAL A 235 19.68 -3.47 -21.23
N ASN A 236 18.49 -3.59 -21.83
CA ASN A 236 18.03 -4.82 -22.48
C ASN A 236 18.54 -5.00 -23.92
N ASP A 237 18.88 -3.91 -24.62
CA ASP A 237 19.36 -3.95 -26.00
C ASP A 237 20.62 -4.85 -26.13
N GLY A 238 20.51 -5.90 -26.94
CA GLY A 238 21.58 -6.87 -27.17
C GLY A 238 21.81 -7.88 -26.04
N SER A 239 20.98 -7.88 -24.97
CA SER A 239 21.06 -8.89 -23.92
C SER A 239 20.52 -10.24 -24.42
N PRO A 240 21.25 -11.35 -24.26
CA PRO A 240 20.71 -12.69 -24.56
C PRO A 240 19.61 -13.11 -23.57
N GLU A 241 19.59 -12.50 -22.39
CA GLU A 241 18.59 -12.71 -21.35
C GLU A 241 18.07 -11.34 -20.89
N PRO A 242 17.09 -10.76 -21.62
CA PRO A 242 16.54 -9.47 -21.26
C PRO A 242 15.78 -9.54 -19.94
N LEU A 243 15.93 -8.49 -19.13
CA LEU A 243 15.15 -8.30 -17.92
C LEU A 243 13.68 -8.08 -18.29
N SER A 244 12.79 -8.63 -17.47
CA SER A 244 11.35 -8.34 -17.51
C SER A 244 10.98 -7.47 -16.32
N TYR A 245 10.05 -6.54 -16.52
CA TYR A 245 9.63 -5.60 -15.50
C TYR A 245 8.14 -5.71 -15.20
N PHE A 246 7.79 -5.32 -13.99
CA PHE A 246 6.41 -5.03 -13.63
C PHE A 246 6.34 -3.99 -12.52
N THR A 247 5.23 -3.26 -12.45
CA THR A 247 5.05 -2.16 -11.51
C THR A 247 3.57 -1.93 -11.19
N GLN A 248 3.29 -0.93 -10.36
CA GLN A 248 1.97 -0.39 -10.10
C GLN A 248 1.81 0.94 -10.83
N CYS A 249 0.68 1.11 -11.51
CA CYS A 249 0.37 2.36 -12.19
C CYS A 249 -1.13 2.58 -12.31
N SER A 250 -1.51 3.83 -12.54
CA SER A 250 -2.90 4.19 -12.82
C SER A 250 -3.31 3.84 -14.25
N LEU A 251 -4.63 3.78 -14.47
CA LEU A 251 -5.22 3.65 -15.80
C LEU A 251 -4.86 4.84 -16.73
N ASN A 252 -4.28 5.92 -16.21
CA ASN A 252 -3.84 7.04 -17.04
C ASN A 252 -2.78 6.65 -18.09
N ALA A 253 -2.07 5.53 -17.90
CA ALA A 253 -1.20 4.96 -18.92
C ALA A 253 -1.93 4.71 -20.24
N ALA A 254 -3.21 4.31 -20.20
CA ALA A 254 -4.04 4.04 -21.39
C ALA A 254 -4.22 5.26 -22.31
N LYS A 255 -3.90 6.48 -21.88
CA LYS A 255 -4.07 7.70 -22.67
C LYS A 255 -2.80 8.11 -23.44
N ASP A 256 -1.71 7.36 -23.31
CA ASP A 256 -0.40 7.75 -23.84
C ASP A 256 0.21 6.60 -24.63
N ALA A 257 0.03 6.63 -25.96
CA ALA A 257 0.50 5.56 -26.84
C ALA A 257 2.02 5.38 -26.77
N GLU A 258 2.80 6.47 -26.77
CA GLU A 258 4.26 6.41 -26.66
C GLU A 258 4.70 5.74 -25.34
N LEU A 259 4.02 6.05 -24.23
CA LEU A 259 4.29 5.39 -22.95
C LEU A 259 4.03 3.88 -23.03
N LEU A 260 2.93 3.45 -23.65
CA LEU A 260 2.64 2.02 -23.82
C LEU A 260 3.65 1.33 -24.74
N GLU A 261 4.09 1.99 -25.82
CA GLU A 261 5.17 1.48 -26.69
C GLU A 261 6.47 1.28 -25.91
N LEU A 262 6.87 2.29 -25.13
CA LEU A 262 8.08 2.23 -24.32
C LEU A 262 8.00 1.17 -23.22
N LEU A 263 6.84 0.99 -22.57
CA LEU A 263 6.63 -0.10 -21.61
C LEU A 263 6.82 -1.47 -22.29
N THR A 264 6.20 -1.67 -23.45
CA THR A 264 6.31 -2.92 -24.21
C THR A 264 7.75 -3.18 -24.66
N ASP A 265 8.44 -2.17 -25.19
CA ASP A 265 9.83 -2.30 -25.66
C ASP A 265 10.84 -2.45 -24.51
N CYS A 266 10.54 -1.88 -23.35
CA CYS A 266 11.32 -2.11 -22.13
C CYS A 266 11.12 -3.53 -21.56
N ASN A 267 10.21 -4.33 -22.12
CA ASN A 267 9.80 -5.63 -21.62
C ASN A 267 9.06 -5.57 -20.27
N PHE A 268 8.18 -4.58 -20.09
CA PHE A 268 7.14 -4.66 -19.07
C PHE A 268 6.14 -5.73 -19.48
N THR A 269 6.08 -6.80 -18.68
CA THR A 269 5.20 -7.95 -18.95
C THR A 269 3.83 -7.80 -18.33
N ARG A 270 3.76 -7.05 -17.23
CA ARG A 270 2.52 -6.79 -16.50
C ARG A 270 2.57 -5.47 -15.74
N VAL A 271 1.39 -4.91 -15.48
CA VAL A 271 1.17 -3.79 -14.57
C VAL A 271 0.07 -4.13 -13.57
N LEU A 272 0.22 -3.68 -12.35
CA LEU A 272 -0.86 -3.65 -11.37
C LEU A 272 -1.62 -2.35 -11.54
N ILE A 273 -2.92 -2.42 -11.80
CA ILE A 273 -3.77 -1.23 -11.90
C ILE A 273 -4.87 -1.34 -10.86
N GLY A 274 -4.94 -0.36 -9.97
CA GLY A 274 -6.09 -0.19 -9.10
C GLY A 274 -7.29 0.28 -9.90
N LEU A 275 -8.15 -0.64 -10.31
CA LEU A 275 -9.41 -0.35 -10.99
C LEU A 275 -10.51 -0.05 -9.95
N GLU A 276 -10.46 -0.78 -8.83
CA GLU A 276 -11.33 -0.76 -7.64
C GLU A 276 -12.78 -1.14 -7.90
N SER A 277 -13.47 -0.47 -8.81
CA SER A 277 -14.87 -0.74 -9.09
C SER A 277 -15.24 -0.33 -10.52
N PRO A 278 -16.12 -1.08 -11.21
CA PRO A 278 -16.75 -0.63 -12.44
C PRO A 278 -17.86 0.41 -12.19
N SER A 279 -18.28 0.63 -10.93
CA SER A 279 -19.33 1.57 -10.57
C SER A 279 -18.81 3.00 -10.51
N THR A 280 -19.35 3.87 -11.37
CA THR A 280 -19.08 5.32 -11.34
C THR A 280 -19.38 5.94 -9.98
N ALA A 281 -20.45 5.47 -9.30
CA ALA A 281 -20.82 5.99 -7.98
C ALA A 281 -19.76 5.64 -6.92
N ALA A 282 -19.28 4.39 -6.92
CA ALA A 282 -18.23 3.94 -6.01
C ALA A 282 -16.89 4.68 -6.22
N LEU A 283 -16.53 4.95 -7.48
CA LEU A 283 -15.32 5.71 -7.80
C LEU A 283 -15.43 7.19 -7.41
N LEU A 284 -16.62 7.79 -7.56
CA LEU A 284 -16.88 9.18 -7.16
C LEU A 284 -16.82 9.35 -5.65
N GLU A 285 -17.47 8.49 -4.87
CA GLU A 285 -17.51 8.60 -3.40
C GLU A 285 -16.11 8.49 -2.77
N THR A 286 -15.22 7.69 -3.37
CA THR A 286 -13.87 7.45 -2.85
C THR A 286 -12.81 8.35 -3.46
N ASN A 287 -13.24 9.35 -4.23
CA ASN A 287 -12.38 10.30 -4.93
C ASN A 287 -11.35 9.65 -5.88
N LYS A 288 -11.63 8.45 -6.39
CA LYS A 288 -10.81 7.78 -7.41
C LYS A 288 -11.12 8.29 -8.82
N ARG A 289 -11.08 9.62 -8.95
CA ARG A 289 -11.53 10.35 -10.16
C ARG A 289 -10.73 9.99 -11.41
N HIS A 290 -9.47 9.60 -11.26
CA HIS A 290 -8.61 9.20 -12.38
C HIS A 290 -9.06 7.90 -13.07
N ASN A 291 -10.02 7.14 -12.51
CA ASN A 291 -10.65 5.99 -13.17
C ASN A 291 -12.05 6.27 -13.72
N LEU A 292 -12.60 7.48 -13.52
CA LEU A 292 -13.86 7.86 -14.14
C LEU A 292 -13.66 7.91 -15.65
N ARG A 293 -14.26 6.95 -16.35
CA ARG A 293 -14.15 6.76 -17.79
C ARG A 293 -15.53 6.52 -18.38
N PRO A 294 -15.85 7.11 -19.55
CA PRO A 294 -17.06 6.75 -20.28
C PRO A 294 -17.11 5.26 -20.61
N ASP A 295 -15.95 4.67 -20.97
CA ASP A 295 -15.80 3.25 -21.24
C ASP A 295 -14.50 2.73 -20.60
N LEU A 296 -14.65 2.14 -19.41
CA LEU A 296 -13.53 1.56 -18.66
C LEU A 296 -12.96 0.31 -19.33
N VAL A 297 -13.79 -0.46 -20.04
CA VAL A 297 -13.39 -1.70 -20.72
C VAL A 297 -12.46 -1.37 -21.89
N SER A 298 -12.81 -0.39 -22.71
CA SER A 298 -11.96 0.03 -23.84
C SER A 298 -10.59 0.57 -23.39
N GLU A 299 -10.51 1.25 -22.25
CA GLU A 299 -9.23 1.74 -21.70
C GLU A 299 -8.34 0.57 -21.23
N VAL A 300 -8.95 -0.44 -20.61
CA VAL A 300 -8.27 -1.69 -20.24
C VAL A 300 -7.79 -2.42 -21.49
N HIS A 301 -8.65 -2.59 -22.49
CA HIS A 301 -8.30 -3.24 -23.76
C HIS A 301 -7.14 -2.56 -24.46
N ARG A 302 -7.04 -1.22 -24.37
CA ARG A 302 -5.93 -0.49 -24.95
C ARG A 302 -4.58 -0.80 -24.31
N ILE A 303 -4.51 -1.05 -23.01
CA ILE A 303 -3.25 -1.48 -22.37
C ILE A 303 -2.95 -2.93 -22.77
N LEU A 304 -3.97 -3.80 -22.72
CA LEU A 304 -3.86 -5.20 -23.09
C LEU A 304 -3.40 -5.40 -24.54
N SER A 305 -3.82 -4.54 -25.47
CA SER A 305 -3.47 -4.64 -26.90
C SER A 305 -1.97 -4.43 -27.17
N TYR A 306 -1.24 -3.82 -26.23
CA TYR A 306 0.22 -3.66 -26.30
C TYR A 306 0.97 -4.86 -25.73
N GLY A 307 0.26 -5.96 -25.44
CA GLY A 307 0.82 -7.18 -24.87
C GLY A 307 1.19 -7.06 -23.39
N ILE A 308 0.77 -5.99 -22.71
CA ILE A 308 1.03 -5.75 -21.28
C ILE A 308 -0.12 -6.34 -20.47
N GLY A 309 0.15 -7.34 -19.64
CA GLY A 309 -0.88 -7.97 -18.82
C GLY A 309 -1.30 -7.09 -17.65
N ILE A 310 -2.58 -7.09 -17.29
CA ILE A 310 -3.07 -6.33 -16.14
C ILE A 310 -3.35 -7.27 -14.98
N LYS A 311 -2.76 -6.96 -13.82
CA LYS A 311 -3.27 -7.42 -12.53
C LYS A 311 -4.18 -6.32 -11.97
N GLY A 312 -5.49 -6.48 -12.12
CA GLY A 312 -6.47 -5.50 -11.66
C GLY A 312 -6.77 -5.69 -10.18
N THR A 313 -6.69 -4.62 -9.37
CA THR A 313 -7.23 -4.66 -7.99
C THR A 313 -8.65 -4.13 -7.98
N PHE A 314 -9.48 -4.78 -7.17
CA PHE A 314 -10.90 -4.47 -6.99
C PHE A 314 -11.26 -4.47 -5.51
N ILE A 315 -12.21 -3.60 -5.16
CA ILE A 315 -12.71 -3.45 -3.81
C ILE A 315 -14.22 -3.64 -3.84
N LEU A 316 -14.74 -4.42 -2.87
CA LEU A 316 -16.17 -4.64 -2.68
C LEU A 316 -16.64 -4.09 -1.34
N GLY A 317 -17.84 -3.53 -1.28
CA GLY A 317 -18.43 -3.02 -0.05
C GLY A 317 -18.26 -1.52 0.15
N PHE A 318 -18.12 -0.76 -0.95
CA PHE A 318 -18.30 0.69 -0.95
C PHE A 318 -19.71 1.08 -0.48
N ASP A 319 -19.90 2.34 -0.08
CA ASP A 319 -21.23 2.81 0.37
C ASP A 319 -22.25 2.77 -0.77
N ALA A 320 -21.78 3.01 -1.99
CA ALA A 320 -22.53 2.85 -3.22
C ALA A 320 -22.79 1.39 -3.60
N ASP A 321 -22.11 0.39 -3.02
CA ASP A 321 -22.32 -1.01 -3.37
C ASP A 321 -23.55 -1.60 -2.67
N GLY A 322 -24.51 -2.09 -3.46
CA GLY A 322 -25.53 -3.06 -3.02
C GLY A 322 -25.23 -4.48 -3.51
N PRO A 323 -26.09 -5.48 -3.22
CA PRO A 323 -25.89 -6.86 -3.68
C PRO A 323 -25.71 -7.02 -5.21
N GLU A 324 -26.21 -6.07 -6.00
CA GLU A 324 -26.03 -6.03 -7.45
C GLU A 324 -24.56 -5.87 -7.89
N THR A 325 -23.70 -5.28 -7.04
CA THR A 325 -22.29 -4.98 -7.37
C THR A 325 -21.52 -6.25 -7.76
N PHE A 326 -21.82 -7.38 -7.13
CA PHE A 326 -21.12 -8.63 -7.39
C PHE A 326 -21.31 -9.08 -8.85
N ASP A 327 -22.52 -8.96 -9.40
CA ASP A 327 -22.77 -9.32 -10.80
C ASP A 327 -22.19 -8.27 -11.77
N GLU A 328 -22.16 -7.00 -11.38
CA GLU A 328 -21.50 -5.92 -12.13
C GLU A 328 -20.00 -6.18 -12.28
N HIS A 329 -19.33 -6.52 -11.19
CA HIS A 329 -17.92 -6.90 -11.17
C HIS A 329 -17.66 -8.14 -12.04
N LEU A 330 -18.47 -9.19 -11.92
CA LEU A 330 -18.30 -10.40 -12.75
C LEU A 330 -18.49 -10.12 -14.25
N ARG A 331 -19.49 -9.31 -14.61
CA ARG A 331 -19.65 -8.85 -16.02
C ARG A 331 -18.44 -8.06 -16.49
N PHE A 332 -17.92 -7.16 -15.65
CA PHE A 332 -16.73 -6.38 -15.97
C PHE A 332 -15.49 -7.27 -16.16
N TYR A 333 -15.26 -8.27 -15.31
CA TYR A 333 -14.10 -9.17 -15.44
C TYR A 333 -14.10 -9.96 -16.74
N ARG A 334 -15.28 -10.41 -17.18
CA ARG A 334 -15.43 -11.09 -18.48
C ARG A 334 -15.20 -10.14 -19.64
N ALA A 335 -15.87 -8.98 -19.64
CA ALA A 335 -15.77 -8.01 -20.74
C ALA A 335 -14.38 -7.37 -20.88
N SER A 336 -13.69 -7.13 -19.77
CA SER A 336 -12.40 -6.44 -19.74
C SER A 336 -11.21 -7.33 -20.08
N PHE A 337 -11.36 -8.66 -20.05
CA PHE A 337 -10.28 -9.64 -20.24
C PHE A 337 -9.07 -9.43 -19.31
N VAL A 338 -9.26 -8.81 -18.15
CA VAL A 338 -8.18 -8.61 -17.17
C VAL A 338 -7.65 -9.98 -16.71
N PRO A 339 -6.39 -10.32 -17.02
CA PRO A 339 -5.92 -11.71 -16.89
C PRO A 339 -5.73 -12.14 -15.42
N SER A 340 -5.43 -11.22 -14.51
CA SER A 340 -5.38 -11.48 -13.06
C SER A 340 -6.18 -10.45 -12.30
N VAL A 341 -7.07 -10.90 -11.41
CA VAL A 341 -7.86 -10.02 -10.56
C VAL A 341 -7.53 -10.29 -9.09
N GLN A 342 -7.40 -9.23 -8.32
CA GLN A 342 -7.14 -9.26 -6.89
C GLN A 342 -8.24 -8.47 -6.21
N ILE A 343 -9.03 -9.13 -5.35
CA ILE A 343 -10.30 -8.60 -4.85
C ILE A 343 -10.25 -8.59 -3.34
N TYR A 344 -10.61 -7.47 -2.73
CA TYR A 344 -10.69 -7.34 -1.27
C TYR A 344 -11.98 -6.63 -0.85
N PRO A 345 -12.62 -7.05 0.25
CA PRO A 345 -13.60 -6.21 0.91
C PRO A 345 -12.97 -4.87 1.37
N LEU A 346 -13.75 -3.79 1.35
CA LEU A 346 -13.30 -2.45 1.70
C LEU A 346 -12.75 -2.41 3.14
N GLN A 347 -11.57 -1.80 3.29
CA GLN A 347 -10.89 -1.64 4.57
C GLN A 347 -10.68 -0.17 4.88
N ALA A 348 -11.14 0.24 6.06
CA ALA A 348 -10.78 1.50 6.69
C ALA A 348 -9.46 1.33 7.44
N ASN A 349 -8.34 1.50 6.74
CA ASN A 349 -7.01 1.50 7.36
C ASN A 349 -6.85 2.71 8.29
N ASN A 350 -6.26 2.50 9.46
CA ASN A 350 -6.06 3.56 10.46
C ASN A 350 -5.37 4.78 9.84
N GLY A 351 -5.87 5.97 10.16
CA GLY A 351 -5.32 7.25 9.67
C GLY A 351 -5.76 7.67 8.26
N THR A 352 -6.45 6.81 7.50
CA THR A 352 -7.05 7.20 6.21
C THR A 352 -8.28 8.09 6.38
N ARG A 353 -8.70 8.79 5.31
CA ARG A 353 -9.96 9.57 5.34
C ARG A 353 -11.16 8.65 5.50
N LEU A 354 -11.13 7.49 4.86
CA LEU A 354 -12.18 6.50 4.99
C LEU A 354 -12.33 6.08 6.45
N TRP A 355 -11.22 5.79 7.13
CA TRP A 355 -11.26 5.45 8.55
C TRP A 355 -11.86 6.55 9.42
N ARG A 356 -11.49 7.81 9.19
CA ARG A 356 -12.11 8.94 9.90
C ARG A 356 -13.62 9.00 9.67
N ARG A 357 -14.06 8.90 8.42
CA ARG A 357 -15.48 8.94 8.07
C ARG A 357 -16.23 7.77 8.70
N MET A 358 -15.67 6.56 8.66
CA MET A 358 -16.29 5.39 9.29
C MET A 358 -16.37 5.50 10.82
N MET A 359 -15.40 6.15 11.45
CA MET A 359 -15.46 6.49 12.88
C MET A 359 -16.57 7.51 13.18
N GLN A 360 -16.66 8.59 12.39
CA GLN A 360 -17.71 9.62 12.53
C GLN A 360 -19.11 9.04 12.35
N GLU A 361 -19.28 8.16 11.38
CA GLU A 361 -20.56 7.51 11.08
C GLU A 361 -20.90 6.36 12.05
N GLY A 362 -20.00 5.99 12.99
CA GLY A 362 -20.20 4.86 13.90
C GLY A 362 -20.21 3.49 13.21
N ARG A 363 -19.51 3.36 12.09
CA ARG A 363 -19.54 2.16 11.21
C ARG A 363 -18.24 1.36 11.20
N LEU A 364 -17.23 1.79 11.95
CA LEU A 364 -15.98 1.05 12.13
C LEU A 364 -16.14 -0.06 13.17
N LEU A 365 -15.71 -1.27 12.82
CA LEU A 365 -15.92 -2.48 13.60
C LEU A 365 -14.62 -3.03 14.18
N ASP A 366 -14.66 -3.47 15.43
CA ASP A 366 -13.57 -4.21 16.06
C ASP A 366 -13.62 -5.69 15.65
N ILE A 367 -13.20 -5.94 14.41
CA ILE A 367 -13.17 -7.28 13.82
C ILE A 367 -12.27 -8.21 14.64
N ARG A 368 -11.15 -7.70 15.16
CA ARG A 368 -10.21 -8.50 15.94
C ARG A 368 -10.86 -9.01 17.22
N ARG A 369 -11.52 -8.13 17.98
CA ARG A 369 -12.24 -8.51 19.20
C ARG A 369 -13.36 -9.50 18.93
N ALA A 370 -14.10 -9.33 17.83
CA ALA A 370 -15.13 -10.27 17.42
C ALA A 370 -14.55 -11.69 17.20
N PHE A 371 -13.44 -11.78 16.48
CA PHE A 371 -12.78 -13.05 16.18
C PHE A 371 -12.13 -13.67 17.42
N ASP A 372 -11.43 -12.89 18.23
CA ASP A 372 -10.80 -13.39 19.46
C ASP A 372 -11.86 -13.93 20.45
N ALA A 373 -13.03 -13.30 20.53
CA ALA A 373 -14.13 -13.76 21.39
C ALA A 373 -14.77 -15.07 20.90
N GLU A 374 -14.93 -15.24 19.58
CA GLU A 374 -15.67 -16.36 19.01
C GLU A 374 -14.79 -17.56 18.61
N LEU A 375 -13.54 -17.33 18.22
CA LEU A 375 -12.61 -18.34 17.69
C LEU A 375 -11.32 -18.46 18.51
N GLY A 376 -11.09 -17.55 19.46
CA GLY A 376 -9.87 -17.51 20.26
C GLY A 376 -8.73 -16.72 19.60
N PRO A 377 -7.70 -16.33 20.38
CA PRO A 377 -6.62 -15.47 19.93
C PRO A 377 -5.80 -16.11 18.80
N GLY A 378 -5.38 -15.31 17.83
CA GLY A 378 -4.54 -15.74 16.70
C GLY A 378 -5.31 -15.98 15.40
N HIS A 379 -6.64 -15.95 15.43
CA HIS A 379 -7.48 -15.93 14.23
C HIS A 379 -7.62 -14.49 13.72
N VAL A 380 -6.64 -14.02 12.94
CA VAL A 380 -6.78 -12.73 12.23
C VAL A 380 -7.51 -13.00 10.91
N PRO A 381 -8.74 -12.49 10.71
CA PRO A 381 -9.39 -12.65 9.42
C PRO A 381 -8.59 -11.93 8.34
N LEU A 382 -8.36 -12.65 7.24
CA LEU A 382 -7.83 -12.14 5.97
C LEU A 382 -8.65 -10.95 5.47
N MET A 383 -8.31 -9.71 5.83
CA MET A 383 -8.84 -8.49 5.21
C MET A 383 -10.34 -8.54 4.81
N LEU A 384 -11.23 -9.05 5.68
CA LEU A 384 -12.65 -9.30 5.38
C LEU A 384 -13.61 -8.10 5.58
N GLY A 385 -13.07 -6.90 5.52
CA GLY A 385 -13.73 -5.62 5.76
C GLY A 385 -13.99 -5.33 7.23
N ASN A 386 -13.57 -4.13 7.69
CA ASN A 386 -13.80 -3.63 9.05
C ASN A 386 -14.91 -2.55 9.12
N ILE A 387 -15.79 -2.52 8.12
CA ILE A 387 -16.85 -1.54 7.97
C ILE A 387 -18.20 -2.24 7.97
N MET A 388 -19.22 -1.59 8.55
CA MET A 388 -20.63 -1.94 8.36
C MET A 388 -21.15 -1.29 7.08
N PRO A 389 -21.48 -2.02 5.99
CA PRO A 389 -21.92 -1.40 4.73
C PRO A 389 -23.29 -0.69 4.83
N LYS A 390 -23.57 0.28 3.95
CA LYS A 390 -24.83 1.07 3.94
C LYS A 390 -25.97 0.37 3.22
N ARG A 391 -25.69 -0.30 2.10
CA ARG A 391 -26.70 -0.84 1.17
C ARG A 391 -26.76 -2.37 1.15
N MET A 392 -26.00 -3.04 2.00
CA MET A 392 -26.05 -4.49 2.21
C MET A 392 -25.62 -4.83 3.64
N SER A 393 -26.03 -5.99 4.14
CA SER A 393 -25.50 -6.54 5.38
C SER A 393 -24.06 -7.05 5.19
N ARG A 394 -23.31 -7.18 6.28
CA ARG A 394 -21.99 -7.83 6.27
C ARG A 394 -22.06 -9.29 5.80
N ARG A 395 -23.14 -9.98 6.13
CA ARG A 395 -23.39 -11.33 5.65
C ARG A 395 -23.48 -11.36 4.12
N GLU A 396 -24.28 -10.48 3.52
CA GLU A 396 -24.39 -10.36 2.06
C GLU A 396 -23.05 -10.00 1.42
N LEU A 397 -22.26 -9.10 2.05
CA LEU A 397 -20.90 -8.78 1.60
C LEU A 397 -20.00 -10.02 1.55
N LEU A 398 -19.96 -10.81 2.63
CA LEU A 398 -19.10 -11.99 2.72
C LEU A 398 -19.56 -13.13 1.80
N GLU A 399 -20.88 -13.36 1.70
CA GLU A 399 -21.46 -14.36 0.79
C GLU A 399 -21.22 -13.98 -0.68
N GLY A 400 -21.43 -12.71 -1.03
CA GLY A 400 -21.16 -12.18 -2.36
C GLY A 400 -19.69 -12.17 -2.72
N TYR A 401 -18.81 -11.76 -1.79
CA TYR A 401 -17.37 -11.83 -1.95
C TYR A 401 -16.89 -13.26 -2.22
N ARG A 402 -17.35 -14.24 -1.42
CA ARG A 402 -17.06 -15.66 -1.65
C ARG A 402 -17.49 -16.10 -3.06
N ARG A 403 -18.71 -15.76 -3.47
CA ARG A 403 -19.24 -16.08 -4.81
C ARG A 403 -18.37 -15.50 -5.92
N VAL A 404 -17.90 -14.26 -5.77
CA VAL A 404 -17.02 -13.61 -6.75
C VAL A 404 -15.66 -14.32 -6.82
N ILE A 405 -15.07 -14.66 -5.66
CA ILE A 405 -13.80 -15.41 -5.61
C ILE A 405 -13.94 -16.79 -6.27
N ASP A 406 -15.01 -17.53 -5.96
CA ASP A 406 -15.27 -18.85 -6.55
C ASP A 406 -15.37 -18.78 -8.09
N GLU A 407 -16.06 -17.76 -8.61
CA GLU A 407 -16.21 -17.57 -10.06
C GLU A 407 -14.89 -17.21 -10.74
N VAL A 408 -14.11 -16.31 -10.13
CA VAL A 408 -12.81 -15.89 -10.64
C VAL A 408 -11.79 -17.03 -10.62
N ALA A 409 -11.88 -17.91 -9.63
CA ALA A 409 -10.97 -19.03 -9.41
C ALA A 409 -11.12 -20.16 -10.43
N ARG A 410 -12.24 -20.20 -11.15
CA ARG A 410 -12.49 -21.21 -12.19
C ARG A 410 -11.49 -21.04 -13.34
N TRP A 411 -10.96 -22.18 -13.80
CA TRP A 411 -10.05 -22.24 -14.95
C TRP A 411 -10.72 -21.76 -16.23
N GLU A 412 -12.01 -22.01 -16.39
CA GLU A 412 -12.78 -21.52 -17.53
C GLU A 412 -12.84 -19.99 -17.56
N SER A 413 -13.03 -19.36 -16.40
CA SER A 413 -12.98 -17.90 -16.27
C SER A 413 -11.59 -17.34 -16.58
N LEU A 414 -10.51 -18.07 -16.25
CA LEU A 414 -9.15 -17.70 -16.67
C LEU A 414 -8.98 -17.82 -18.19
N ARG A 415 -9.44 -18.93 -18.79
CA ARG A 415 -9.40 -19.17 -20.24
C ARG A 415 -10.07 -18.05 -21.01
N GLU A 416 -11.29 -17.68 -20.63
CA GLU A 416 -12.02 -16.57 -21.27
C GLU A 416 -11.20 -15.27 -21.27
N ARG A 417 -10.61 -14.91 -20.11
CA ARG A 417 -9.82 -13.69 -19.98
C ARG A 417 -8.49 -13.75 -20.74
N LEU A 418 -7.77 -14.88 -20.68
CA LEU A 418 -6.50 -15.03 -21.38
C LEU A 418 -6.67 -15.11 -22.90
N CYS A 419 -7.62 -15.90 -23.41
CA CYS A 419 -7.88 -15.95 -24.84
C CYS A 419 -8.43 -14.62 -25.37
N GLY A 420 -9.27 -13.94 -24.59
CA GLY A 420 -9.73 -12.59 -24.89
C GLY A 420 -8.57 -11.60 -24.99
N TRP A 421 -7.67 -11.58 -24.00
CA TRP A 421 -6.47 -10.74 -24.03
C TRP A 421 -5.59 -11.04 -25.25
N VAL A 422 -5.25 -12.31 -25.48
CA VAL A 422 -4.44 -12.73 -26.62
C VAL A 422 -5.04 -12.24 -27.94
N SER A 423 -6.37 -12.25 -28.07
CA SER A 423 -7.08 -11.80 -29.28
C SER A 423 -7.07 -10.27 -29.46
N LEU A 424 -6.77 -9.50 -28.41
CA LEU A 424 -6.65 -8.04 -28.48
C LEU A 424 -5.26 -7.56 -28.87
N VAL A 425 -4.22 -8.40 -28.73
CA VAL A 425 -2.84 -7.94 -28.91
C VAL A 425 -2.58 -7.59 -30.37
N SER A 426 -2.10 -6.37 -30.60
CA SER A 426 -1.79 -5.83 -31.93
C SER A 426 -0.32 -5.46 -32.11
N ARG A 427 0.50 -5.60 -31.06
CA ARG A 427 1.90 -5.21 -31.05
C ARG A 427 2.77 -6.25 -30.36
N GLU A 428 3.84 -6.66 -31.04
CA GLU A 428 4.91 -7.47 -30.47
C GLU A 428 5.98 -6.58 -29.80
N PRO A 429 6.60 -7.00 -28.69
CA PRO A 429 7.72 -6.28 -28.10
C PRO A 429 8.96 -6.29 -29.00
N ARG A 430 9.71 -5.19 -29.03
CA ARG A 430 11.01 -5.12 -29.73
C ARG A 430 12.04 -6.07 -29.13
N VAL A 431 11.98 -6.28 -27.81
CA VAL A 431 12.89 -7.18 -27.09
C VAL A 431 12.42 -8.62 -27.28
N SER A 432 13.21 -9.40 -28.02
CA SER A 432 12.96 -10.83 -28.20
C SER A 432 13.32 -11.59 -26.92
N GLU A 433 12.40 -12.44 -26.47
CA GLU A 433 12.63 -13.35 -25.35
C GLU A 433 12.30 -14.79 -25.74
N ARG A 434 12.98 -15.75 -25.11
CA ARG A 434 12.70 -17.18 -25.32
C ARG A 434 11.26 -17.48 -24.92
N GLN A 435 10.50 -18.01 -25.87
CA GLN A 435 9.15 -18.52 -25.63
C GLN A 435 9.23 -19.99 -25.18
N PRO A 436 8.46 -20.38 -24.14
CA PRO A 436 8.35 -21.77 -23.72
C PRO A 436 7.56 -22.60 -24.74
N SER A 437 7.90 -23.88 -24.90
CA SER A 437 7.10 -24.80 -25.71
C SER A 437 5.77 -25.16 -25.03
N ALA A 438 4.82 -25.70 -25.79
CA ALA A 438 3.57 -26.23 -25.25
C ALA A 438 3.82 -27.27 -24.14
N ASP A 439 4.76 -28.20 -24.37
CA ASP A 439 5.14 -29.22 -23.40
C ASP A 439 5.74 -28.63 -22.12
N GLU A 440 6.55 -27.57 -22.24
CA GLU A 440 7.12 -26.88 -21.09
C GLU A 440 6.03 -26.21 -20.24
N LEU A 441 5.00 -25.65 -20.88
CA LEU A 441 3.88 -25.02 -20.19
C LEU A 441 2.93 -26.02 -19.55
N LEU A 442 2.57 -27.10 -20.25
CA LEU A 442 1.79 -28.19 -19.67
C LEU A 442 2.55 -28.85 -18.52
N GLY A 443 3.86 -29.03 -18.67
CA GLY A 443 4.75 -29.52 -17.61
C GLY A 443 4.82 -28.58 -16.41
N LEU A 444 4.85 -27.26 -16.63
CA LEU A 444 4.76 -26.26 -15.57
C LEU A 444 3.41 -26.34 -14.84
N ALA A 445 2.30 -26.35 -15.56
CA ALA A 445 0.96 -26.45 -14.97
C ALA A 445 0.81 -27.73 -14.11
N ARG A 446 1.29 -28.88 -14.61
CA ARG A 446 1.35 -30.13 -13.83
C ARG A 446 2.15 -29.98 -12.54
N ARG A 447 3.37 -29.42 -12.62
CA ARG A 447 4.24 -29.22 -11.45
C ARG A 447 3.64 -28.27 -10.42
N LEU A 448 2.83 -27.30 -10.85
CA LEU A 448 2.12 -26.40 -9.96
C LEU A 448 0.84 -27.02 -9.36
N GLY A 449 0.46 -28.23 -9.76
CA GLY A 449 -0.69 -28.97 -9.19
C GLY A 449 -1.99 -28.83 -9.98
N ALA A 450 -1.95 -28.50 -11.26
CA ALA A 450 -3.13 -28.60 -12.13
C ALA A 450 -3.50 -30.09 -12.37
N GLY A 451 -4.74 -30.47 -12.03
CA GLY A 451 -5.29 -31.80 -12.33
C GLY A 451 -5.69 -31.94 -13.80
N ASP A 452 -6.04 -33.15 -14.23
CA ASP A 452 -6.26 -33.48 -15.65
C ASP A 452 -7.31 -32.61 -16.35
N GLU A 453 -8.42 -32.30 -15.66
CA GLU A 453 -9.46 -31.40 -16.18
C GLU A 453 -8.91 -29.98 -16.43
N HIS A 454 -8.07 -29.47 -15.52
CA HIS A 454 -7.45 -28.15 -15.66
C HIS A 454 -6.40 -28.13 -16.77
N LEU A 455 -5.68 -29.24 -16.99
CA LEU A 455 -4.70 -29.35 -18.06
C LEU A 455 -5.35 -29.25 -19.44
N SER A 456 -6.59 -29.74 -19.60
CA SER A 456 -7.35 -29.55 -20.84
C SER A 456 -7.58 -28.05 -21.10
N VAL A 457 -8.01 -27.30 -20.08
CA VAL A 457 -8.23 -25.84 -20.19
C VAL A 457 -6.93 -25.09 -20.50
N VAL A 458 -5.81 -25.51 -19.88
CA VAL A 458 -4.49 -24.95 -20.18
C VAL A 458 -4.07 -25.27 -21.63
N GLY A 459 -4.38 -26.47 -22.13
CA GLY A 459 -4.20 -26.85 -23.52
C GLY A 459 -4.92 -25.91 -24.48
N ASP A 460 -6.20 -25.64 -24.25
CA ASP A 460 -6.99 -24.70 -25.06
C ASP A 460 -6.35 -23.29 -25.10
N ILE A 461 -5.86 -22.81 -23.95
CA ILE A 461 -5.19 -21.51 -23.86
C ILE A 461 -3.89 -21.52 -24.67
N ILE A 462 -3.12 -22.61 -24.58
CA ILE A 462 -1.86 -22.78 -25.34
C ILE A 462 -2.16 -22.79 -26.83
N ASP A 463 -3.10 -23.61 -27.29
CA ASP A 463 -3.44 -23.75 -28.71
C ASP A 463 -3.92 -22.42 -29.31
N HIS A 464 -4.78 -21.69 -28.57
CA HIS A 464 -5.22 -20.36 -28.97
C HIS A 464 -4.06 -19.37 -29.05
N THR A 465 -3.17 -19.37 -28.06
CA THR A 465 -2.01 -18.46 -28.00
C THR A 465 -1.03 -18.75 -29.13
N GLN A 466 -0.71 -20.02 -29.40
CA GLN A 466 0.15 -20.44 -30.50
C GLN A 466 -0.44 -20.08 -31.87
N THR A 467 -1.76 -20.07 -32.00
CA THR A 467 -2.42 -19.73 -33.26
C THR A 467 -2.48 -18.23 -33.50
N VAL A 468 -2.82 -17.46 -32.46
CA VAL A 468 -3.14 -16.03 -32.59
C VAL A 468 -1.93 -15.12 -32.35
N ALA A 469 -1.14 -15.39 -31.31
CA ALA A 469 0.00 -14.56 -30.92
C ALA A 469 1.11 -15.39 -30.24
N PRO A 470 1.92 -16.15 -31.00
CA PRO A 470 2.97 -17.02 -30.44
C PRO A 470 3.95 -16.33 -29.49
N PHE A 471 4.23 -15.05 -29.70
CA PHE A 471 5.12 -14.24 -28.86
C PHE A 471 4.56 -13.99 -27.44
N MET A 472 3.27 -14.25 -27.20
CA MET A 472 2.63 -14.10 -25.90
C MET A 472 2.78 -15.32 -24.98
N MET A 473 3.36 -16.43 -25.46
CA MET A 473 3.41 -17.70 -24.73
C MET A 473 4.00 -17.58 -23.32
N LYS A 474 5.15 -16.89 -23.15
CA LYS A 474 5.77 -16.67 -21.83
C LYS A 474 4.92 -15.77 -20.92
N ARG A 475 4.23 -14.78 -21.49
CA ARG A 475 3.35 -13.87 -20.75
C ARG A 475 2.11 -14.62 -20.26
N VAL A 476 1.45 -15.37 -21.14
CA VAL A 476 0.31 -16.25 -20.80
C VAL A 476 0.70 -17.27 -19.73
N ALA A 477 1.85 -17.92 -19.87
CA ALA A 477 2.39 -18.85 -18.88
C ALA A 477 2.54 -18.24 -17.49
N THR A 478 2.97 -16.97 -17.42
CA THR A 478 3.09 -16.24 -16.16
C THR A 478 1.74 -16.11 -15.47
N PHE A 479 0.67 -15.81 -16.22
CA PHE A 479 -0.68 -15.70 -15.65
C PHE A 479 -1.31 -17.05 -15.29
N VAL A 480 -1.02 -18.11 -16.04
CA VAL A 480 -1.39 -19.50 -15.66
C VAL A 480 -0.72 -19.88 -14.33
N ALA A 481 0.57 -19.59 -14.18
CA ALA A 481 1.29 -19.85 -12.94
C ALA A 481 0.73 -19.03 -11.77
N MET A 482 0.47 -17.74 -11.99
CA MET A 482 -0.14 -16.86 -10.99
C MET A 482 -1.53 -17.32 -10.57
N HIS A 483 -2.36 -17.83 -11.49
CA HIS A 483 -3.68 -18.37 -11.18
C HIS A 483 -3.59 -19.62 -10.29
N GLN A 484 -2.67 -20.53 -10.61
CA GLN A 484 -2.47 -21.73 -9.80
C GLN A 484 -1.85 -21.42 -8.43
N ASP A 485 -0.87 -20.52 -8.34
CA ASP A 485 -0.33 -20.03 -7.06
C ASP A 485 -1.44 -19.34 -6.22
N GLY A 486 -2.32 -18.57 -6.88
CA GLY A 486 -3.45 -17.88 -6.26
C GLY A 486 -4.51 -18.81 -5.67
N ARG A 487 -4.64 -20.06 -6.15
CA ARG A 487 -5.65 -21.00 -5.62
C ARG A 487 -5.46 -21.29 -4.14
N ASN A 488 -4.23 -21.44 -3.67
CA ASN A 488 -3.96 -21.65 -2.24
C ASN A 488 -4.44 -20.45 -1.40
N SER A 489 -4.24 -19.23 -1.92
CA SER A 489 -4.75 -18.01 -1.29
C SER A 489 -6.28 -17.93 -1.34
N TRP A 490 -6.92 -18.33 -2.45
CA TRP A 490 -8.38 -18.33 -2.58
C TRP A 490 -9.05 -19.34 -1.65
N GLU A 491 -8.52 -20.54 -1.51
CA GLU A 491 -9.01 -21.50 -0.51
C GLU A 491 -8.87 -20.94 0.91
N GLY A 492 -7.77 -20.24 1.20
CA GLY A 492 -7.59 -19.51 2.45
C GLY A 492 -8.66 -18.43 2.66
N ILE A 493 -8.98 -17.67 1.61
CA ILE A 493 -10.05 -16.66 1.61
C ILE A 493 -11.42 -17.31 1.83
N VAL A 494 -11.73 -18.41 1.15
CA VAL A 494 -13.00 -19.14 1.32
C VAL A 494 -13.15 -19.62 2.76
N ARG A 495 -12.12 -20.26 3.33
CA ARG A 495 -12.11 -20.66 4.74
C ARG A 495 -12.28 -19.47 5.68
N ALA A 496 -11.63 -18.35 5.39
CA ALA A 496 -11.78 -17.13 6.18
C ALA A 496 -13.20 -16.56 6.10
N CYS A 497 -13.82 -16.56 4.92
CA CYS A 497 -15.22 -16.17 4.75
C CYS A 497 -16.16 -17.08 5.53
N GLU A 498 -15.93 -18.40 5.55
CA GLU A 498 -16.73 -19.34 6.34
C GLU A 498 -16.62 -19.09 7.84
N ALA A 499 -15.40 -18.87 8.33
CA ALA A 499 -15.14 -18.50 9.72
C ALA A 499 -15.83 -17.16 10.07
N ALA A 500 -15.70 -16.16 9.20
CA ALA A 500 -16.36 -14.87 9.37
C ALA A 500 -17.87 -14.99 9.41
N LEU A 501 -18.47 -15.74 8.49
CA LEU A 501 -19.91 -15.99 8.47
C LEU A 501 -20.39 -16.69 9.75
N ALA A 502 -19.55 -17.51 10.40
CA ALA A 502 -19.87 -18.08 11.71
C ALA A 502 -19.86 -17.02 12.83
N VAL A 503 -18.93 -16.09 12.79
CA VAL A 503 -18.86 -14.93 13.70
C VAL A 503 -20.08 -14.01 13.49
N GLU A 504 -20.41 -13.67 12.24
CA GLU A 504 -21.56 -12.82 11.88
C GLU A 504 -22.90 -13.33 12.42
N ARG A 505 -23.06 -14.65 12.61
CA ARG A 505 -24.29 -15.25 13.14
C ARG A 505 -24.47 -15.07 14.65
N LYS A 506 -23.39 -14.77 15.37
CA LYS A 506 -23.36 -14.75 16.84
C LYS A 506 -23.07 -13.37 17.41
N VAL A 507 -22.37 -12.54 16.63
CA VAL A 507 -21.91 -11.23 17.08
C VAL A 507 -22.98 -10.16 16.87
N ASP A 508 -23.22 -9.41 17.94
CA ASP A 508 -23.96 -8.16 17.90
C ASP A 508 -22.98 -7.01 17.60
N TRP A 509 -22.84 -6.66 16.33
CA TRP A 509 -21.87 -5.65 15.87
C TRP A 509 -22.07 -4.27 16.50
N LYS A 510 -23.29 -3.93 16.92
CA LYS A 510 -23.59 -2.68 17.65
C LYS A 510 -22.83 -2.59 18.99
N LYS A 511 -22.44 -3.74 19.57
CA LYS A 511 -21.66 -3.79 20.82
C LYS A 511 -20.14 -3.80 20.61
N LEU A 512 -19.67 -3.97 19.38
CA LEU A 512 -18.26 -4.06 19.00
C LEU A 512 -17.82 -2.91 18.08
N GLU A 513 -18.58 -1.81 18.08
CA GLU A 513 -18.16 -0.57 17.44
C GLU A 513 -16.88 -0.03 18.10
N VAL A 514 -15.93 0.40 17.27
CA VAL A 514 -14.71 1.03 17.75
C VAL A 514 -15.07 2.43 18.26
N THR A 515 -14.86 2.69 19.55
CA THR A 515 -15.01 4.03 20.13
C THR A 515 -13.63 4.61 20.40
N ILE A 516 -13.32 5.74 19.76
CA ILE A 516 -12.10 6.51 20.03
C ILE A 516 -12.53 7.83 20.64
N GLU A 517 -11.99 8.15 21.82
CA GLU A 517 -12.22 9.47 22.42
C GLU A 517 -11.36 10.52 21.72
N LEU A 518 -11.96 11.21 20.75
CA LEU A 518 -11.37 12.38 20.12
C LEU A 518 -11.72 13.61 20.96
N ARG A 519 -10.70 14.23 21.55
CA ARG A 519 -10.78 15.49 22.30
C ARG A 519 -9.64 16.39 21.88
N MET A 520 -9.86 17.70 21.89
CA MET A 520 -8.78 18.66 21.68
C MET A 520 -7.75 18.52 22.81
N PRO A 521 -6.50 18.10 22.54
CA PRO A 521 -5.52 17.90 23.60
C PRO A 521 -5.11 19.23 24.23
N ALA A 522 -4.93 19.27 25.55
CA ALA A 522 -4.45 20.49 26.24
C ALA A 522 -3.11 20.96 25.67
N ALA A 523 -2.24 20.02 25.30
CA ALA A 523 -0.95 20.33 24.69
C ALA A 523 -1.08 20.94 23.29
N PHE A 524 -2.15 20.62 22.55
CA PHE A 524 -2.42 21.24 21.26
C PHE A 524 -2.88 22.68 21.47
N VAL A 525 -3.80 22.90 22.40
CA VAL A 525 -4.24 24.26 22.77
C VAL A 525 -3.05 25.15 23.15
N ALA A 526 -2.12 24.62 23.95
CA ALA A 526 -0.93 25.35 24.37
C ALA A 526 0.02 25.69 23.19
N GLY A 527 0.12 24.81 22.19
CA GLY A 527 1.01 24.99 21.03
C GLY A 527 0.34 25.51 19.77
N PHE A 528 -0.98 25.73 19.78
CA PHE A 528 -1.80 26.05 18.61
C PHE A 528 -1.28 27.28 17.86
N GLU A 529 -0.95 28.32 18.60
CA GLU A 529 -0.37 29.57 18.09
C GLU A 529 0.87 29.34 17.20
N GLY A 530 1.71 28.37 17.56
CA GLY A 530 2.92 28.03 16.81
C GLY A 530 2.65 27.35 15.47
N LEU A 531 1.52 26.66 15.36
CA LEU A 531 1.08 26.00 14.11
C LEU A 531 0.16 26.88 13.27
N PHE A 532 -0.63 27.74 13.92
CA PHE A 532 -1.71 28.49 13.28
C PHE A 532 -1.22 29.55 12.30
N GLY A 533 -0.20 30.33 12.66
CA GLY A 533 0.31 31.39 11.79
C GLY A 533 0.75 30.91 10.40
N PRO A 534 1.71 29.96 10.33
CA PRO A 534 2.13 29.38 9.05
C PRO A 534 0.99 28.72 8.26
N ALA A 535 0.10 28.01 8.96
CA ALA A 535 -1.06 27.38 8.34
C ALA A 535 -2.01 28.41 7.72
N PHE A 536 -2.30 29.49 8.46
CA PHE A 536 -3.11 30.60 7.98
C PHE A 536 -2.49 31.23 6.74
N ASP A 537 -1.19 31.55 6.76
CA ASP A 537 -0.53 32.19 5.63
C ASP A 537 -0.60 31.31 4.37
N ARG A 538 -0.41 30.00 4.54
CA ARG A 538 -0.45 29.04 3.44
C ARG A 538 -1.86 28.87 2.85
N VAL A 539 -2.87 28.68 3.70
CA VAL A 539 -4.27 28.55 3.25
C VAL A 539 -4.78 29.87 2.69
N PHE A 540 -4.47 31.00 3.32
CA PHE A 540 -4.85 32.32 2.83
C PHE A 540 -4.24 32.63 1.48
N ARG A 541 -3.05 32.12 1.14
CA ARG A 541 -2.49 32.34 -0.20
C ARG A 541 -3.16 31.46 -1.24
N ASN A 542 -3.36 30.18 -0.91
CA ASN A 542 -3.69 29.17 -1.90
C ASN A 542 -5.19 28.87 -2.04
N LEU A 543 -6.03 29.14 -1.05
CA LEU A 543 -7.47 28.91 -1.15
C LEU A 543 -8.10 29.95 -2.10
N ALA A 544 -8.97 29.53 -3.02
CA ALA A 544 -9.64 30.46 -3.94
C ALA A 544 -10.79 31.22 -3.26
N ALA A 545 -11.63 30.50 -2.51
CA ALA A 545 -12.80 31.03 -1.80
C ALA A 545 -12.39 31.58 -0.41
N ARG A 546 -12.30 32.91 -0.28
CA ARG A 546 -11.83 33.58 0.95
C ARG A 546 -12.81 33.45 2.13
N ASP A 547 -14.09 33.29 1.84
CA ASP A 547 -15.17 33.05 2.79
C ASP A 547 -15.10 31.66 3.42
N GLU A 548 -14.48 30.69 2.75
CA GLU A 548 -14.26 29.33 3.26
C GLU A 548 -13.01 29.19 4.15
N LEU A 549 -12.25 30.27 4.35
CA LEU A 549 -10.95 30.23 5.03
C LEU A 549 -11.00 29.63 6.44
N ALA A 550 -12.02 29.99 7.22
CA ALA A 550 -12.19 29.47 8.57
C ALA A 550 -12.42 27.95 8.56
N GLU A 551 -13.32 27.47 7.70
CA GLU A 551 -13.64 26.05 7.57
C GLU A 551 -12.46 25.25 7.03
N ALA A 552 -11.71 25.80 6.08
CA ALA A 552 -10.50 25.19 5.57
C ALA A 552 -9.46 24.99 6.69
N LEU A 553 -9.23 26.00 7.52
CA LEU A 553 -8.31 25.89 8.66
C LEU A 553 -8.83 24.93 9.73
N VAL A 554 -10.14 24.92 10.01
CA VAL A 554 -10.74 23.91 10.91
C VAL A 554 -10.47 22.50 10.39
N GLN A 555 -10.69 22.25 9.10
CA GLN A 555 -10.43 20.95 8.48
C GLN A 555 -8.96 20.53 8.62
N VAL A 556 -8.00 21.44 8.38
CA VAL A 556 -6.56 21.19 8.55
C VAL A 556 -6.26 20.67 9.95
N PHE A 557 -6.75 21.35 10.99
CA PHE A 557 -6.44 20.99 12.38
C PHE A 557 -7.23 19.78 12.89
N VAL A 558 -8.46 19.56 12.43
CA VAL A 558 -9.21 18.33 12.70
C VAL A 558 -8.51 17.13 12.07
N ASP A 559 -8.03 17.27 10.83
CA ASP A 559 -7.28 16.23 10.15
C ASP A 559 -5.97 15.91 10.86
N PHE A 560 -5.27 16.96 11.29
CA PHE A 560 -4.03 16.87 12.09
C PHE A 560 -4.26 16.10 13.39
N LEU A 561 -5.26 16.48 14.18
CA LEU A 561 -5.53 15.83 15.47
C LEU A 561 -6.06 14.41 15.31
N THR A 562 -6.90 14.16 14.30
CA THR A 562 -7.39 12.80 14.00
C THR A 562 -6.23 11.88 13.62
N ARG A 563 -5.21 12.41 12.94
CA ARG A 563 -4.03 11.65 12.52
C ARG A 563 -3.11 11.27 13.70
N LEU A 564 -3.11 12.06 14.76
CA LEU A 564 -2.27 11.84 15.95
C LEU A 564 -3.00 11.08 17.06
N GLY A 565 -4.33 10.95 16.94
CA GLY A 565 -5.16 10.17 17.86
C GLY A 565 -5.13 10.67 19.30
N ALA A 566 -5.55 9.80 20.22
CA ALA A 566 -5.60 10.11 21.65
C ALA A 566 -4.21 10.23 22.32
N GLY A 567 -3.13 9.92 21.61
CA GLY A 567 -1.74 9.91 22.10
C GLY A 567 -0.99 11.24 21.98
N PHE A 568 -1.62 12.31 21.50
CA PHE A 568 -0.98 13.62 21.32
C PHE A 568 -0.53 14.24 22.65
N ALA A 569 0.78 14.25 22.88
CA ALA A 569 1.38 14.73 24.13
C ALA A 569 1.92 16.18 24.06
N ALA A 570 2.37 16.64 22.89
CA ALA A 570 2.92 17.99 22.68
C ALA A 570 3.01 18.34 21.19
N VAL A 571 3.09 19.64 20.86
CA VAL A 571 3.54 20.07 19.53
C VAL A 571 5.06 19.85 19.44
N ASP A 572 5.53 19.04 18.49
CA ASP A 572 6.94 18.79 18.23
C ASP A 572 7.44 19.44 16.93
N GLU A 573 8.72 19.26 16.63
CA GLU A 573 9.41 19.86 15.49
C GLU A 573 8.90 19.37 14.11
N HIS A 574 8.17 18.25 14.05
CA HIS A 574 7.71 17.66 12.80
C HIS A 574 6.26 18.03 12.46
N HIS A 575 5.48 18.50 13.43
CA HIS A 575 4.10 18.90 13.21
C HIS A 575 3.90 20.05 12.21
N PRO A 576 4.77 21.08 12.10
CA PRO A 576 4.62 22.11 11.09
C PRO A 576 4.58 21.56 9.65
N SER A 577 5.48 20.65 9.30
CA SER A 577 5.51 20.04 7.96
C SER A 577 4.26 19.20 7.67
N LEU A 578 3.73 18.51 8.69
CA LEU A 578 2.47 17.80 8.58
C LEU A 578 1.31 18.78 8.34
N VAL A 579 1.25 19.88 9.07
CA VAL A 579 0.21 20.91 8.90
C VAL A 579 0.29 21.53 7.50
N GLU A 580 1.49 21.77 6.97
CA GLU A 580 1.66 22.27 5.60
C GLU A 580 1.08 21.32 4.54
N GLU A 581 1.37 20.02 4.65
CA GLU A 581 0.79 18.99 3.77
C GLU A 581 -0.76 19.02 3.81
N LEU A 582 -1.31 19.17 5.02
CA LEU A 582 -2.75 19.25 5.24
C LEU A 582 -3.35 20.53 4.66
N CYS A 583 -2.68 21.68 4.80
CA CYS A 583 -3.08 22.94 4.19
C CYS A 583 -3.19 22.81 2.67
N ASP A 584 -2.15 22.25 2.04
CA ASP A 584 -2.13 22.05 0.59
C ASP A 584 -3.26 21.11 0.15
N ARG A 585 -3.48 20.03 0.90
CA ARG A 585 -4.56 19.10 0.60
C ARG A 585 -5.93 19.78 0.65
N VAL A 586 -6.22 20.50 1.72
CA VAL A 586 -7.51 21.18 1.90
C VAL A 586 -7.73 22.24 0.82
N CYS A 587 -6.68 23.00 0.47
CA CYS A 587 -6.77 23.96 -0.63
C CYS A 587 -7.03 23.27 -1.97
N ALA A 588 -6.38 22.12 -2.24
CA ALA A 588 -6.51 21.43 -3.53
C ALA A 588 -7.90 20.84 -3.71
N GLU A 589 -8.45 20.28 -2.63
CA GLU A 589 -9.80 19.75 -2.61
C GLU A 589 -10.83 20.85 -2.89
N ARG A 590 -10.74 21.99 -2.18
CA ARG A 590 -11.68 23.10 -2.33
C ARG A 590 -11.55 23.83 -3.67
N ASN A 591 -10.34 23.99 -4.17
CA ASN A 591 -10.11 24.67 -5.45
C ASN A 591 -10.37 23.78 -6.67
N GLY A 592 -10.33 22.45 -6.51
CA GLY A 592 -10.37 21.50 -7.62
C GLY A 592 -9.12 21.53 -8.52
N ILE A 593 -8.00 22.08 -8.04
CA ILE A 593 -6.70 22.10 -8.72
C ILE A 593 -5.64 21.43 -7.85
N PRO A 594 -4.60 20.81 -8.46
CA PRO A 594 -3.62 20.06 -7.68
C PRO A 594 -2.58 21.01 -7.04
N PRO A 595 -1.96 20.66 -5.89
CA PRO A 595 -1.10 21.55 -5.14
C PRO A 595 0.12 22.10 -5.89
N GLU A 596 0.56 21.45 -6.95
CA GLU A 596 1.70 21.87 -7.77
C GLU A 596 1.42 23.17 -8.53
N GLN A 597 0.14 23.58 -8.63
CA GLN A 597 -0.27 24.87 -9.19
C GLN A 597 -0.34 25.98 -8.13
N PHE A 598 -0.03 25.68 -6.87
CA PHE A 598 -0.04 26.67 -5.80
C PHE A 598 1.15 27.59 -5.90
N VAL A 599 0.91 28.84 -5.51
CA VAL A 599 1.90 29.91 -5.65
C VAL A 599 2.95 29.70 -4.54
N PRO A 600 4.25 29.58 -4.90
CA PRO A 600 5.33 29.58 -3.91
C PRO A 600 5.28 30.87 -3.08
N VAL A 601 5.76 30.81 -1.84
CA VAL A 601 5.77 31.97 -0.93
C VAL A 601 6.74 33.05 -1.46
N GLU A 602 6.24 34.03 -2.22
CA GLU A 602 6.93 35.30 -2.52
C GLU A 602 5.99 36.53 -2.44
N ASP A 603 6.59 37.71 -2.34
CA ASP A 603 6.15 38.89 -1.60
C ASP A 603 4.75 39.45 -1.91
N GLY A 604 3.89 39.37 -0.89
CA GLY A 604 2.61 40.05 -0.78
C GLY A 604 2.12 39.95 0.67
N ALA A 605 1.71 41.07 1.27
CA ALA A 605 1.28 41.10 2.65
C ALA A 605 -0.04 40.35 2.82
N VAL A 606 -0.05 39.28 3.63
CA VAL A 606 -1.28 38.65 4.11
C VAL A 606 -1.76 39.38 5.37
N PRO A 607 -3.08 39.54 5.58
CA PRO A 607 -3.60 40.17 6.78
C PRO A 607 -3.16 39.42 8.02
N SER A 608 -2.76 40.14 9.08
CA SER A 608 -2.43 39.49 10.34
C SER A 608 -3.65 38.75 10.89
N TRP A 609 -3.53 37.43 11.03
CA TRP A 609 -4.61 36.60 11.57
C TRP A 609 -5.00 36.98 13.01
N ARG A 610 -4.09 37.64 13.75
CA ARG A 610 -4.35 38.24 15.07
C ARG A 610 -5.30 39.43 14.98
N ALA A 611 -5.17 40.24 13.94
CA ALA A 611 -6.00 41.43 13.74
C ALA A 611 -7.46 41.07 13.40
N ILE A 612 -7.67 39.99 12.66
CA ILE A 612 -9.01 39.51 12.27
C ILE A 612 -9.62 38.49 13.25
N ARG A 613 -8.93 38.19 14.36
CA ARG A 613 -9.34 37.24 15.42
C ARG A 613 -9.79 35.87 14.90
N LEU A 614 -9.25 35.43 13.77
CA LEU A 614 -9.68 34.20 13.11
C LEU A 614 -9.27 32.95 13.91
N HIS A 615 -8.11 32.99 14.57
CA HIS A 615 -7.57 31.90 15.38
C HIS A 615 -8.51 31.41 16.47
N GLU A 616 -9.20 32.30 17.19
CA GLU A 616 -10.15 31.91 18.24
C GLU A 616 -11.34 31.15 17.65
N ALA A 617 -11.87 31.64 16.52
CA ALA A 617 -12.97 31.01 15.81
C ALA A 617 -12.57 29.62 15.25
N VAL A 618 -11.36 29.50 14.70
CA VAL A 618 -10.83 28.21 14.22
C VAL A 618 -10.60 27.26 15.38
N LEU A 619 -9.96 27.69 16.46
CA LEU A 619 -9.70 26.85 17.63
C LEU A 619 -11.01 26.32 18.24
N LYS A 620 -12.03 27.17 18.33
CA LYS A 620 -13.37 26.77 18.74
C LYS A 620 -13.98 25.78 17.74
N GLY A 621 -13.92 26.08 16.44
CA GLY A 621 -14.44 25.22 15.38
C GLY A 621 -13.80 23.83 15.37
N VAL A 622 -12.50 23.72 15.65
CA VAL A 622 -11.80 22.44 15.83
C VAL A 622 -12.38 21.66 17.02
N GLY A 623 -12.58 22.33 18.16
CA GLY A 623 -13.23 21.72 19.32
C GLY A 623 -14.65 21.23 19.02
N ASP A 624 -15.46 22.08 18.39
CA ASP A 624 -16.85 21.78 18.02
C ASP A 624 -16.91 20.60 17.03
N GLU A 625 -16.03 20.55 16.04
CA GLU A 625 -15.98 19.47 15.06
C GLU A 625 -15.50 18.16 15.68
N LEU A 626 -14.48 18.17 16.56
CA LEU A 626 -14.08 16.96 17.29
C LEU A 626 -15.20 16.44 18.21
N VAL A 627 -15.98 17.34 18.82
CA VAL A 627 -17.18 16.97 19.59
C VAL A 627 -18.27 16.42 18.68
N ARG A 628 -18.46 16.96 17.48
CA ARG A 628 -19.38 16.41 16.47
C ARG A 628 -18.93 15.02 16.04
N VAL A 629 -17.65 14.80 15.74
CA VAL A 629 -17.10 13.46 15.45
C VAL A 629 -17.43 12.48 16.59
N ARG A 630 -17.26 12.91 17.85
CA ARG A 630 -17.64 12.14 19.04
C ARG A 630 -19.17 12.03 19.24
N GLY A 631 -19.93 12.96 18.70
CA GLY A 631 -21.38 13.13 18.86
C GLY A 631 -22.19 12.32 17.85
N ASP A 632 -21.71 12.25 16.62
CA ASP A 632 -22.27 11.43 15.54
C ASP A 632 -21.85 9.96 15.70
N SER A 633 -20.72 9.69 16.37
CA SER A 633 -20.43 8.37 16.93
C SER A 633 -21.36 7.99 18.11
N LYS A 634 -22.38 8.80 18.46
CA LYS A 634 -23.39 8.52 19.50
C LYS A 634 -24.68 7.89 18.97
N LEU A 635 -24.58 6.79 18.22
CA LEU A 635 -25.52 5.68 18.47
C LEU A 635 -25.31 5.05 19.87
N SER A 636 -24.29 5.49 20.62
CA SER A 636 -24.06 5.17 22.04
C SER A 636 -25.00 5.87 23.06
N ARG A 637 -25.94 6.73 22.63
CA ARG A 637 -26.82 7.48 23.55
C ARG A 637 -28.08 6.76 24.05
N GLU A 638 -28.48 5.63 23.45
CA GLU A 638 -29.60 4.83 24.00
C GLU A 638 -29.26 4.17 25.36
N ARG A 639 -28.03 4.30 25.85
CA ARG A 639 -27.61 3.81 27.18
C ARG A 639 -27.70 4.81 28.32
N ALA A 640 -28.04 6.08 28.07
CA ALA A 640 -28.18 7.07 29.15
C ALA A 640 -29.60 7.16 29.72
N ASP A 641 -30.62 6.78 28.95
CA ASP A 641 -32.04 6.90 29.36
C ASP A 641 -32.62 5.59 29.94
N ALA A 642 -31.80 4.54 30.11
CA ALA A 642 -32.19 3.27 30.74
C ALA A 642 -31.81 3.17 32.24
N THR A 643 -31.27 4.25 32.81
CA THR A 643 -31.06 4.40 34.27
C THR A 643 -31.38 5.84 34.69
N ALA A 644 -32.64 6.22 34.49
CA ALA A 644 -33.30 7.28 35.24
C ALA A 644 -34.22 6.67 36.29
#